data_AF-A0A9P9LW57-F1
#
_entry.id   AF-A0A9P9LW57-F1
#
_cell.length_a   1.000
_cell.length_b   1.000
_cell.length_c   1.000
_cell.angle_alpha   90.00
_cell.angle_beta   90.00
_cell.angle_gamma   90.00
#
_symmetry.space_group_name_H-M   'P 1'
#
loop_
_entity.id
_entity.type
_entity.pdbx_description
1 polymer ?
#
loop_
_entity_poly.entity_id
_entity_poly.type
_entity_poly.pdbx_seq_one_letter_code
_entity_poly.pdbx_strand_id
1 'polypeptide(L)'
;MSSLRRRAQDLAGKVAVITGASRGIGRAIALNLASRGCSILGTCVTAESITLINSMNEEINSHFTSFNQKHSVKIHGINCSILSPSCAQTIADTLVEHFSSRVDIFINNAADARDAALGELTVEGIQESMISNIQTPVLIVEEFVKRKMFQPESRIVYISSIRSRQPWSGQLMYSAGKSAGESLCRTWSMAFGGKEEKFLFMDGTTANSVTVGITQTDSLMKCPPDALENFKREFIPLQSSPKFGQPEDVADVVGMLCSRDARWITGTVVSASGVPLSAIKAVILHSAKFNTLPSVSTMPLYEPLNSIKKEIRSLILQPLTAGAEIQCSTSTISLLDSPEFEALSYVWGDASFQETIAFNDVPTKVTKNLYTALQYLRQPDKPRCLWVDALCINQQDLRERNQQVAMMGEVYTSAKPVLIWLGEADDGSDDALALLPTVLAVDEVQEEASQKLFSFYIQLVEREWFSRLWTIQELVLATQDPLLGCGHTWTTWSTLFGAWQKIALIEFSKMGMVIYSAQKEKGGKNGEAPAPNPVGFRPSAIKIDLLNNLRSGVTHHQQDQTLCDLILNTNSSNATEPRDRIYGLVGMLPPSLRQEITVDYARPLGTVFAEAAAHMFRHGKGAFLRSGMDLMGLSSDLTFPSWVPRIGNKMLLNPTRFYPPGIGVSGAGADAVNGSVDEDLKTLRIRGLPIDTVLEKISFDKGGDCLVKFSQIEALADKAREVALLNKVEKPDARPYLTPFKTKEPLWRTLIANKAYSAGARELAPDSYGEMYRRLLGVHTTDLLEKKIDNEDASIREYRLCLLNILPGNCFFITSTGFCGIGPDVVEKGDQLVVLFGAPAPFVLRENCGEQDGNGEGIEGETVYKLCGVAYVAGIMDGEIVDEVYCEDLEDDVVYVVR
;
A
#
# COMPACT_ATOMS: atom_id res chain seq x y z
N MET A 1 2.90 16.26 -51.81
CA MET A 1 3.17 14.83 -52.01
C MET A 1 4.47 14.50 -51.30
N SER A 2 4.38 13.85 -50.15
CA SER A 2 5.54 13.30 -49.42
C SER A 2 6.08 12.13 -50.24
N SER A 3 7.34 12.19 -50.67
CA SER A 3 7.98 11.06 -51.35
C SER A 3 8.07 9.89 -50.39
N LEU A 4 7.46 8.75 -50.74
CA LEU A 4 7.52 7.51 -49.95
C LEU A 4 8.99 7.19 -49.56
N ARG A 5 9.25 6.94 -48.27
CA ARG A 5 10.60 6.64 -47.80
C ARG A 5 10.98 5.21 -48.19
N ARG A 6 12.17 5.02 -48.78
CA ARG A 6 12.74 3.68 -49.03
C ARG A 6 13.18 3.03 -47.70
N ARG A 7 12.78 1.78 -47.46
CA ARG A 7 13.09 1.00 -46.24
C ARG A 7 13.51 -0.42 -46.59
N ALA A 8 14.18 -1.09 -45.66
CA ALA A 8 14.47 -2.52 -45.77
C ALA A 8 13.14 -3.31 -45.82
N GLN A 9 13.06 -4.37 -46.63
CA GLN A 9 11.87 -5.22 -46.74
C GLN A 9 11.85 -6.34 -45.70
N ASP A 10 11.97 -5.98 -44.41
CA ASP A 10 12.04 -6.91 -43.28
C ASP A 10 10.68 -7.51 -42.87
N LEU A 11 9.58 -7.00 -43.44
CA LEU A 11 8.22 -7.51 -43.25
C LEU A 11 7.69 -8.26 -44.49
N ALA A 12 8.59 -8.62 -45.42
CA ALA A 12 8.23 -9.37 -46.62
C ALA A 12 7.46 -10.66 -46.29
N GLY A 13 6.32 -10.85 -46.96
CA GLY A 13 5.47 -12.03 -46.79
C GLY A 13 4.52 -11.99 -45.58
N LYS A 14 4.58 -10.95 -44.74
CA LYS A 14 3.65 -10.77 -43.62
C LYS A 14 2.34 -10.11 -44.07
N VAL A 15 1.25 -10.36 -43.35
CA VAL A 15 -0.07 -9.74 -43.55
C VAL A 15 -0.45 -8.88 -42.34
N ALA A 16 -0.76 -7.61 -42.60
CA ALA A 16 -1.23 -6.67 -41.59
C ALA A 16 -2.70 -6.30 -41.80
N VAL A 17 -3.48 -6.32 -40.73
CA VAL A 17 -4.84 -5.79 -40.68
C VAL A 17 -4.82 -4.43 -40.00
N ILE A 18 -5.35 -3.40 -40.66
CA ILE A 18 -5.36 -2.02 -40.14
C ILE A 18 -6.77 -1.47 -40.18
N THR A 19 -7.33 -1.16 -39.01
CA THR A 19 -8.64 -0.50 -38.95
C THR A 19 -8.51 0.98 -39.30
N GLY A 20 -9.33 1.49 -40.21
CA GLY A 20 -9.30 2.90 -40.62
C GLY A 20 -8.05 3.29 -41.42
N ALA A 21 -7.71 2.51 -42.45
CA ALA A 21 -6.45 2.62 -43.20
C ALA A 21 -6.44 3.65 -44.34
N SER A 22 -7.56 4.34 -44.61
CA SER A 22 -7.71 5.17 -45.82
C SER A 22 -7.09 6.56 -45.73
N ARG A 23 -6.87 7.11 -44.52
CA ARG A 23 -6.32 8.47 -44.31
C ARG A 23 -5.56 8.62 -42.99
N GLY A 24 -4.89 9.76 -42.83
CA GLY A 24 -4.19 10.13 -41.58
C GLY A 24 -3.20 9.07 -41.09
N ILE A 25 -3.22 8.80 -39.79
CA ILE A 25 -2.31 7.85 -39.11
C ILE A 25 -2.44 6.44 -39.71
N GLY A 26 -3.66 5.94 -39.93
CA GLY A 26 -3.88 4.61 -40.48
C GLY A 26 -3.28 4.42 -41.88
N ARG A 27 -3.40 5.43 -42.76
CA ARG A 27 -2.76 5.41 -44.08
C ARG A 27 -1.24 5.47 -43.99
N ALA A 28 -0.69 6.29 -43.10
CA ALA A 28 0.76 6.39 -42.91
C ALA A 28 1.34 5.06 -42.38
N ILE A 29 0.65 4.38 -41.46
CA ILE A 29 1.03 3.04 -40.97
C ILE A 29 0.96 2.03 -42.12
N ALA A 30 -0.11 2.04 -42.92
CA ALA A 30 -0.25 1.14 -44.07
C ALA A 30 0.90 1.30 -45.07
N LEU A 31 1.24 2.53 -45.44
CA LEU A 31 2.38 2.80 -46.32
C LEU A 31 3.73 2.41 -45.70
N ASN A 32 3.92 2.64 -44.39
CA ASN A 32 5.14 2.25 -43.69
C ASN A 32 5.36 0.73 -43.75
N LEU A 33 4.34 -0.06 -43.35
CA LEU A 33 4.43 -1.52 -43.35
C LEU A 33 4.51 -2.08 -44.78
N ALA A 34 3.73 -1.54 -45.72
CA ALA A 34 3.76 -1.97 -47.12
C ALA A 34 5.10 -1.70 -47.81
N SER A 35 5.72 -0.54 -47.53
CA SER A 35 7.06 -0.22 -48.04
C SER A 35 8.15 -1.19 -47.55
N ARG A 36 7.87 -1.93 -46.48
CA ARG A 36 8.75 -2.97 -45.90
C ARG A 36 8.35 -4.39 -46.34
N GLY A 37 7.48 -4.52 -47.32
CA GLY A 37 7.08 -5.79 -47.92
C GLY A 37 5.84 -6.46 -47.30
N CYS A 38 5.13 -5.79 -46.40
CA CYS A 38 3.94 -6.32 -45.75
C CYS A 38 2.68 -6.12 -46.61
N SER A 39 1.88 -7.17 -46.79
CA SER A 39 0.55 -7.08 -47.41
C SER A 39 -0.48 -6.49 -46.43
N ILE A 40 -1.42 -5.69 -46.91
CA ILE A 40 -2.33 -4.90 -46.06
C ILE A 40 -3.79 -5.23 -46.38
N LEU A 41 -4.55 -5.59 -45.35
CA LEU A 41 -6.01 -5.51 -45.33
C LEU A 41 -6.43 -4.26 -44.54
N GLY A 42 -7.01 -3.28 -45.22
CA GLY A 42 -7.43 -2.02 -44.61
C GLY A 42 -8.95 -1.88 -44.53
N THR A 43 -9.49 -1.41 -43.41
CA THR A 43 -10.92 -1.07 -43.31
C THR A 43 -11.17 0.42 -43.48
N CYS A 44 -12.34 0.76 -44.01
CA CYS A 44 -12.86 2.12 -44.11
C CYS A 44 -14.41 2.09 -44.14
N VAL A 45 -15.07 3.25 -44.24
CA VAL A 45 -16.54 3.35 -44.18
C VAL A 45 -17.20 3.87 -45.46
N THR A 46 -16.42 4.24 -46.49
CA THR A 46 -16.95 4.74 -47.78
C THR A 46 -16.31 4.02 -48.97
N ALA A 47 -17.03 3.95 -50.09
CA ALA A 47 -16.54 3.30 -51.31
C ALA A 47 -15.33 4.05 -51.91
N GLU A 48 -15.30 5.38 -51.81
CA GLU A 48 -14.17 6.20 -52.25
C GLU A 48 -12.91 5.88 -51.43
N SER A 49 -13.09 5.64 -50.12
CA SER A 49 -11.99 5.27 -49.23
C SER A 49 -11.38 3.91 -49.55
N ILE A 50 -12.17 2.96 -50.09
CA ILE A 50 -11.63 1.68 -50.60
C ILE A 50 -10.67 1.95 -51.76
N THR A 51 -11.07 2.82 -52.68
CA THR A 51 -10.25 3.18 -53.84
C THR A 51 -8.93 3.82 -53.39
N LEU A 52 -8.95 4.68 -52.37
CA LEU A 52 -7.74 5.24 -51.78
C LEU A 52 -6.82 4.17 -51.19
N ILE A 53 -7.37 3.17 -50.48
CA ILE A 53 -6.58 2.06 -49.95
C ILE A 53 -5.96 1.24 -51.09
N ASN A 54 -6.76 0.86 -52.08
CA ASN A 54 -6.30 0.03 -53.20
C ASN A 54 -5.27 0.77 -54.07
N SER A 55 -5.39 2.09 -54.22
CA SER A 55 -4.42 2.91 -54.99
C SER A 55 -3.00 2.90 -54.40
N MET A 56 -2.86 2.62 -53.09
CA MET A 56 -1.53 2.45 -52.47
C MET A 56 -0.76 1.29 -53.10
N ASN A 57 -1.45 0.31 -53.69
CA ASN A 57 -0.80 -0.82 -54.34
C ASN A 57 0.06 -0.36 -55.53
N GLU A 58 -0.43 0.58 -56.33
CA GLU A 58 0.31 1.17 -57.45
C GLU A 58 1.48 2.05 -56.95
N GLU A 59 1.25 2.82 -55.89
CA GLU A 59 2.28 3.66 -55.24
C GLU A 59 3.45 2.81 -54.71
N ILE A 60 3.17 1.69 -54.04
CA ILE A 60 4.19 0.78 -53.52
C ILE A 60 4.91 0.03 -54.65
N ASN A 61 4.17 -0.51 -55.63
CA ASN A 61 4.77 -1.32 -56.70
C ASN A 61 5.59 -0.49 -57.68
N SER A 62 5.20 0.76 -57.97
CA SER A 62 5.99 1.70 -58.77
C SER A 62 7.27 2.16 -58.05
N HIS A 63 7.27 2.19 -56.72
CA HIS A 63 8.43 2.62 -55.94
C HIS A 63 9.56 1.58 -55.87
N PHE A 64 9.26 0.29 -56.10
CA PHE A 64 10.21 -0.83 -56.00
C PHE A 64 10.43 -1.62 -57.31
N THR A 65 9.89 -1.17 -58.44
CA THR A 65 9.92 -1.87 -59.75
C THR A 65 11.32 -2.02 -60.36
N SER A 66 12.35 -1.36 -59.81
CA SER A 66 13.73 -1.36 -60.34
C SER A 66 14.70 -2.33 -59.65
N PHE A 67 14.28 -3.04 -58.60
CA PHE A 67 15.17 -3.90 -57.80
C PHE A 67 14.50 -5.22 -57.44
N ASN A 68 14.64 -6.25 -58.30
CA ASN A 68 14.28 -7.68 -58.07
C ASN A 68 13.46 -7.93 -56.79
N GLN A 69 12.19 -7.49 -56.80
CA GLN A 69 11.33 -7.51 -55.62
C GLN A 69 11.10 -8.98 -55.25
N LYS A 70 11.59 -9.43 -54.08
CA LYS A 70 11.52 -10.85 -53.69
C LYS A 70 10.08 -11.32 -53.41
N HIS A 71 9.16 -10.40 -53.09
CA HIS A 71 7.76 -10.69 -52.76
C HIS A 71 6.83 -9.57 -53.25
N SER A 72 5.70 -9.94 -53.86
CA SER A 72 4.65 -9.00 -54.26
C SER A 72 3.79 -8.59 -53.06
N VAL A 73 3.64 -7.29 -52.83
CA VAL A 73 2.75 -6.76 -51.78
C VAL A 73 1.32 -6.73 -52.31
N LYS A 74 0.37 -7.26 -51.55
CA LYS A 74 -1.08 -7.16 -51.84
C LYS A 74 -1.72 -6.18 -50.87
N ILE A 75 -2.38 -5.16 -51.40
CA ILE A 75 -3.18 -4.21 -50.61
C ILE A 75 -4.64 -4.34 -51.03
N HIS A 76 -5.53 -4.53 -50.04
CA HIS A 76 -6.96 -4.66 -50.26
C HIS A 76 -7.74 -3.85 -49.21
N GLY A 77 -8.64 -2.99 -49.67
CA GLY A 77 -9.54 -2.20 -48.83
C GLY A 77 -10.95 -2.78 -48.78
N ILE A 78 -11.59 -2.76 -47.61
CA ILE A 78 -13.00 -3.13 -47.44
C ILE A 78 -13.81 -2.02 -46.77
N ASN A 79 -15.10 -1.93 -47.11
CA ASN A 79 -16.06 -1.14 -46.36
C ASN A 79 -16.52 -1.95 -45.14
N CYS A 80 -16.02 -1.60 -43.97
CA CYS A 80 -16.34 -2.26 -42.72
C CYS A 80 -16.27 -1.23 -41.58
N SER A 81 -17.46 -0.81 -41.11
CA SER A 81 -17.58 0.09 -39.97
C SER A 81 -17.26 -0.65 -38.68
N ILE A 82 -16.46 -0.01 -37.81
CA ILE A 82 -16.18 -0.52 -36.46
C ILE A 82 -17.39 -0.44 -35.51
N LEU A 83 -18.48 0.20 -35.93
CA LEU A 83 -19.77 0.16 -35.22
C LEU A 83 -20.63 -1.02 -35.64
N SER A 84 -20.26 -1.74 -36.71
CA SER A 84 -21.01 -2.90 -37.17
C SER A 84 -20.80 -4.08 -36.22
N PRO A 85 -21.86 -4.75 -35.74
CA PRO A 85 -21.74 -5.98 -34.95
C PRO A 85 -21.01 -7.11 -35.69
N SER A 86 -21.05 -7.11 -37.03
CA SER A 86 -20.38 -8.10 -37.88
C SER A 86 -18.96 -7.70 -38.30
N CYS A 87 -18.40 -6.63 -37.73
CA CYS A 87 -17.11 -6.07 -38.16
C CYS A 87 -15.99 -7.12 -38.11
N ALA A 88 -15.88 -7.83 -36.98
CA ALA A 88 -14.85 -8.85 -36.76
C ALA A 88 -14.98 -10.01 -37.76
N GLN A 89 -16.20 -10.54 -37.97
CA GLN A 89 -16.46 -11.63 -38.91
C GLN A 89 -16.15 -11.20 -40.35
N THR A 90 -16.59 -10.00 -40.76
CA THR A 90 -16.35 -9.50 -42.12
C THR A 90 -14.86 -9.38 -42.42
N ILE A 91 -14.07 -8.89 -41.46
CA ILE A 91 -12.61 -8.82 -41.60
C ILE A 91 -12.02 -10.23 -41.71
N ALA A 92 -12.45 -11.17 -40.85
CA ALA A 92 -11.99 -12.55 -40.86
C ALA A 92 -12.33 -13.28 -42.17
N ASP A 93 -13.55 -13.11 -42.69
CA ASP A 93 -14.00 -13.72 -43.95
C ASP A 93 -13.19 -13.18 -45.14
N THR A 94 -12.90 -11.88 -45.16
CA THR A 94 -12.04 -11.27 -46.18
C THR A 94 -10.60 -11.80 -46.11
N LEU A 95 -10.07 -12.05 -44.91
CA LEU A 95 -8.75 -12.67 -44.73
C LEU A 95 -8.71 -14.08 -45.30
N VAL A 96 -9.78 -14.87 -45.14
CA VAL A 96 -9.91 -16.20 -45.76
C VAL A 96 -9.85 -16.08 -47.28
N GLU A 97 -10.63 -15.17 -47.86
CA GLU A 97 -10.76 -15.02 -49.31
C GLU A 97 -9.48 -14.49 -49.98
N HIS A 98 -8.80 -13.53 -49.33
CA HIS A 98 -7.76 -12.75 -50.00
C HIS A 98 -6.36 -12.91 -49.43
N PHE A 99 -6.20 -13.44 -48.22
CA PHE A 99 -4.92 -13.49 -47.50
C PHE A 99 -4.66 -14.84 -46.81
N SER A 100 -5.34 -15.90 -47.25
CA SER A 100 -5.14 -17.28 -46.74
C SER A 100 -5.29 -17.39 -45.22
N SER A 101 -6.22 -16.63 -44.64
CA SER A 101 -6.51 -16.60 -43.19
C SER A 101 -5.32 -16.18 -42.32
N ARG A 102 -4.30 -15.52 -42.88
CA ARG A 102 -3.06 -15.16 -42.19
C ARG A 102 -3.14 -13.76 -41.59
N VAL A 103 -2.78 -13.64 -40.31
CA VAL A 103 -2.57 -12.34 -39.63
C VAL A 103 -1.24 -12.37 -38.89
N ASP A 104 -0.28 -11.56 -39.32
CA ASP A 104 0.99 -11.36 -38.62
C ASP A 104 0.95 -10.08 -37.77
N ILE A 105 0.20 -9.07 -38.21
CA ILE A 105 0.13 -7.76 -37.58
C ILE A 105 -1.32 -7.31 -37.50
N PHE A 106 -1.77 -6.87 -36.33
CA PHE A 106 -3.06 -6.22 -36.16
C PHE A 106 -2.87 -4.83 -35.57
N ILE A 107 -3.31 -3.81 -36.30
CA ILE A 107 -3.29 -2.40 -35.89
C ILE A 107 -4.72 -1.92 -35.66
N ASN A 108 -5.08 -1.73 -34.39
CA ASN A 108 -6.34 -1.08 -34.05
C ASN A 108 -6.15 0.44 -34.04
N ASN A 109 -6.46 1.09 -35.16
CA ASN A 109 -6.31 2.53 -35.35
C ASN A 109 -7.66 3.28 -35.40
N ALA A 110 -8.68 2.68 -36.01
CA ALA A 110 -10.01 3.31 -36.09
C ALA A 110 -10.60 3.51 -34.69
N ALA A 111 -11.24 4.66 -34.49
CA ALA A 111 -11.80 5.07 -33.21
C ALA A 111 -12.91 6.11 -33.44
N ASP A 112 -13.86 6.17 -32.52
CA ASP A 112 -14.82 7.26 -32.44
C ASP A 112 -14.29 8.31 -31.46
N ALA A 113 -13.89 9.46 -31.99
CA ALA A 113 -13.34 10.58 -31.24
C ALA A 113 -14.36 11.71 -31.06
N ARG A 114 -15.67 11.38 -31.01
CA ARG A 114 -16.72 12.38 -30.81
C ARG A 114 -16.51 13.20 -29.53
N ASP A 115 -16.87 14.47 -29.65
CA ASP A 115 -16.92 15.38 -28.52
C ASP A 115 -18.34 15.37 -27.93
N ALA A 116 -18.44 15.25 -26.61
CA ALA A 116 -19.67 15.40 -25.84
C ALA A 116 -19.31 15.88 -24.43
N ALA A 117 -19.88 17.01 -24.02
CA ALA A 117 -19.69 17.54 -22.67
C ALA A 117 -20.54 16.75 -21.65
N LEU A 118 -20.15 16.84 -20.38
CA LEU A 118 -20.96 16.28 -19.30
C LEU A 118 -22.33 17.00 -19.27
N GLY A 119 -23.41 16.22 -19.36
CA GLY A 119 -24.78 16.72 -19.51
C GLY A 119 -25.35 16.66 -20.93
N GLU A 120 -24.49 16.46 -21.95
CA GLU A 120 -24.91 16.32 -23.36
C GLU A 120 -24.84 14.86 -23.86
N LEU A 121 -24.37 13.95 -23.01
CA LEU A 121 -24.20 12.54 -23.35
C LEU A 121 -25.56 11.85 -23.54
N THR A 122 -25.76 11.27 -24.73
CA THR A 122 -26.90 10.39 -25.01
C THR A 122 -26.52 8.94 -24.75
N VAL A 123 -27.52 8.09 -24.47
CA VAL A 123 -27.31 6.65 -24.28
C VAL A 123 -26.69 6.05 -25.55
N GLU A 124 -27.19 6.43 -26.71
CA GLU A 124 -26.71 5.99 -28.02
C GLU A 124 -25.26 6.42 -28.26
N GLY A 125 -24.91 7.67 -27.94
CA GLY A 125 -23.56 8.19 -28.10
C GLY A 125 -22.54 7.52 -27.17
N ILE A 126 -22.94 7.23 -25.92
CA ILE A 126 -22.11 6.45 -24.98
C ILE A 126 -21.90 5.03 -25.51
N GLN A 127 -22.97 4.37 -25.96
CA GLN A 127 -22.91 3.00 -26.50
C GLN A 127 -22.03 2.92 -27.75
N GLU A 128 -22.21 3.81 -28.73
CA GLU A 128 -21.39 3.85 -29.93
C GLU A 128 -19.90 4.08 -29.61
N SER A 129 -19.59 4.94 -28.63
CA SER A 129 -18.21 5.17 -28.20
C SER A 129 -17.60 3.94 -27.52
N MET A 130 -18.36 3.22 -26.70
CA MET A 130 -17.92 1.94 -26.11
C MET A 130 -17.73 0.86 -27.18
N ILE A 131 -18.66 0.77 -28.14
CA ILE A 131 -18.59 -0.19 -29.24
C ILE A 131 -17.30 0.02 -30.04
N SER A 132 -17.10 1.24 -30.54
CA SER A 132 -15.96 1.58 -31.40
C SER A 132 -14.60 1.50 -30.69
N ASN A 133 -14.48 2.00 -29.46
CA ASN A 133 -13.19 2.16 -28.80
C ASN A 133 -12.77 0.95 -27.94
N ILE A 134 -13.73 0.14 -27.47
CA ILE A 134 -13.48 -0.97 -26.53
C ILE A 134 -13.96 -2.30 -27.11
N GLN A 135 -15.25 -2.42 -27.42
CA GLN A 135 -15.86 -3.71 -27.77
C GLN A 135 -15.34 -4.28 -29.09
N THR A 136 -15.35 -3.48 -30.15
CA THR A 136 -14.94 -3.93 -31.49
C THR A 136 -13.48 -4.39 -31.55
N PRO A 137 -12.51 -3.66 -30.97
CA PRO A 137 -11.13 -4.16 -30.86
C PRO A 137 -11.03 -5.53 -30.17
N VAL A 138 -11.80 -5.75 -29.09
CA VAL A 138 -11.86 -7.04 -28.39
C VAL A 138 -12.44 -8.12 -29.28
N LEU A 139 -13.56 -7.85 -29.95
CA LEU A 139 -14.21 -8.81 -30.84
C LEU A 139 -13.33 -9.20 -32.03
N ILE A 140 -12.55 -8.27 -32.59
CA ILE A 140 -11.61 -8.59 -33.69
C ILE A 140 -10.52 -9.53 -33.21
N VAL A 141 -9.87 -9.24 -32.07
CA VAL A 141 -8.83 -10.11 -31.50
C VAL A 141 -9.40 -11.48 -31.16
N GLU A 142 -10.58 -11.50 -30.54
CA GLU A 142 -11.29 -12.74 -30.19
C GLU A 142 -11.62 -13.59 -31.43
N GLU A 143 -12.09 -12.98 -32.52
CA GLU A 143 -12.40 -13.69 -33.76
C GLU A 143 -11.14 -14.27 -34.41
N PHE A 144 -10.03 -13.51 -34.43
CA PHE A 144 -8.74 -13.99 -34.94
C PHE A 144 -8.18 -15.13 -34.11
N VAL A 145 -8.36 -15.10 -32.78
CA VAL A 145 -7.97 -16.19 -31.88
C VAL A 145 -8.86 -17.42 -32.13
N LYS A 146 -10.18 -17.26 -32.18
CA LYS A 146 -11.14 -18.35 -32.42
C LYS A 146 -10.87 -19.11 -33.71
N ARG A 147 -10.55 -18.37 -34.78
CA ARG A 147 -10.23 -18.94 -36.10
C ARG A 147 -8.75 -19.29 -36.28
N LYS A 148 -7.93 -19.11 -35.25
CA LYS A 148 -6.47 -19.35 -35.27
C LYS A 148 -5.74 -18.67 -36.43
N MET A 149 -6.08 -17.40 -36.68
CA MET A 149 -5.54 -16.62 -37.80
C MET A 149 -4.19 -15.97 -37.49
N PHE A 150 -3.93 -15.67 -36.21
CA PHE A 150 -2.62 -15.17 -35.78
C PHE A 150 -1.51 -16.19 -36.06
N GLN A 151 -0.34 -15.68 -36.41
CA GLN A 151 0.88 -16.46 -36.64
C GLN A 151 1.80 -16.40 -35.41
N PRO A 152 2.78 -17.31 -35.28
CA PRO A 152 3.87 -17.13 -34.33
C PRO A 152 4.56 -15.78 -34.54
N GLU A 153 4.99 -15.16 -33.44
CA GLU A 153 5.59 -13.83 -33.42
C GLU A 153 4.69 -12.74 -34.04
N SER A 154 3.37 -12.82 -33.86
CA SER A 154 2.47 -11.76 -34.30
C SER A 154 2.65 -10.46 -33.50
N ARG A 155 2.13 -9.35 -34.03
CA ARG A 155 2.22 -8.02 -33.42
C ARG A 155 0.85 -7.37 -33.34
N ILE A 156 0.35 -7.15 -32.12
CA ILE A 156 -0.89 -6.44 -31.87
C ILE A 156 -0.55 -5.04 -31.36
N VAL A 157 -1.04 -4.00 -32.05
CA VAL A 157 -0.80 -2.60 -31.69
C VAL A 157 -2.12 -1.85 -31.62
N TYR A 158 -2.40 -1.26 -30.46
CA TYR A 158 -3.55 -0.38 -30.25
C TYR A 158 -3.11 1.09 -30.30
N ILE A 159 -3.71 1.89 -31.18
CA ILE A 159 -3.44 3.33 -31.24
C ILE A 159 -4.23 4.03 -30.13
N SER A 160 -3.52 4.35 -29.05
CA SER A 160 -3.99 5.16 -27.92
C SER A 160 -3.85 6.66 -28.24
N SER A 161 -4.19 7.50 -27.28
CA SER A 161 -4.11 8.96 -27.38
C SER A 161 -3.56 9.52 -26.08
N ILE A 162 -2.87 10.67 -26.12
CA ILE A 162 -2.50 11.42 -24.93
C ILE A 162 -3.71 11.70 -24.03
N ARG A 163 -4.93 11.70 -24.59
CA ARG A 163 -6.20 11.79 -23.85
C ARG A 163 -6.44 10.67 -22.84
N SER A 164 -5.77 9.51 -22.95
CA SER A 164 -5.81 8.45 -21.92
C SER A 164 -5.16 8.90 -20.60
N ARG A 165 -4.23 9.85 -20.67
CA ARG A 165 -3.47 10.39 -19.53
C ARG A 165 -3.77 11.86 -19.25
N GLN A 166 -4.27 12.60 -20.24
CA GLN A 166 -4.68 14.01 -20.16
C GLN A 166 -6.14 14.13 -20.66
N PRO A 167 -7.12 13.65 -19.87
CA PRO A 167 -8.51 13.67 -20.28
C PRO A 167 -9.01 15.10 -20.45
N TRP A 168 -9.95 15.29 -21.37
CA TRP A 168 -10.63 16.56 -21.59
C TRP A 168 -12.13 16.36 -21.39
N SER A 169 -12.77 17.31 -20.69
CA SER A 169 -14.19 17.23 -20.34
C SER A 169 -15.12 17.12 -21.56
N GLY A 170 -14.69 17.62 -22.72
CA GLY A 170 -15.40 17.46 -24.00
C GLY A 170 -15.22 16.09 -24.66
N GLN A 171 -14.33 15.22 -24.18
CA GLN A 171 -14.00 13.92 -24.78
C GLN A 171 -14.02 12.80 -23.73
N LEU A 172 -15.05 12.79 -22.88
CA LEU A 172 -15.15 11.87 -21.74
C LEU A 172 -15.05 10.40 -22.16
N MET A 173 -15.95 9.96 -23.04
CA MET A 173 -16.01 8.55 -23.46
C MET A 173 -14.80 8.14 -24.33
N TYR A 174 -14.30 9.05 -25.14
CA TYR A 174 -13.09 8.82 -25.92
C TYR A 174 -11.86 8.60 -25.03
N SER A 175 -11.66 9.46 -24.02
CA SER A 175 -10.54 9.35 -23.07
C SER A 175 -10.61 8.03 -22.29
N ALA A 176 -11.79 7.68 -21.79
CA ALA A 176 -12.03 6.41 -21.11
C ALA A 176 -11.77 5.20 -22.01
N GLY A 177 -12.25 5.23 -23.25
CA GLY A 177 -12.04 4.16 -24.24
C GLY A 177 -10.57 3.94 -24.58
N LYS A 178 -9.79 5.02 -24.75
CA LYS A 178 -8.34 4.92 -25.00
C LYS A 178 -7.57 4.36 -23.80
N SER A 179 -7.93 4.74 -22.58
CA SER A 179 -7.37 4.14 -21.36
C SER A 179 -7.71 2.66 -21.22
N ALA A 180 -8.93 2.25 -21.57
CA ALA A 180 -9.32 0.85 -21.63
C ALA A 180 -8.47 0.08 -22.67
N GLY A 181 -8.24 0.66 -23.85
CA GLY A 181 -7.35 0.10 -24.88
C GLY A 181 -5.91 -0.17 -24.39
N GLU A 182 -5.31 0.75 -23.63
CA GLU A 182 -4.00 0.52 -22.99
C GLU A 182 -4.04 -0.65 -22.01
N SER A 183 -5.16 -0.82 -21.30
CA SER A 183 -5.35 -1.94 -20.38
C SER A 183 -5.56 -3.27 -21.11
N LEU A 184 -6.28 -3.27 -22.22
CA LEU A 184 -6.48 -4.46 -23.06
C LEU A 184 -5.13 -5.01 -23.54
N CYS A 185 -4.21 -4.15 -24.00
CA CYS A 185 -2.88 -4.59 -24.42
C CYS A 185 -2.08 -5.24 -23.29
N ARG A 186 -2.17 -4.74 -22.04
CA ARG A 186 -1.54 -5.38 -20.88
C ARG A 186 -2.11 -6.78 -20.66
N THR A 187 -3.44 -6.91 -20.65
CA THR A 187 -4.10 -8.21 -20.46
C THR A 187 -3.78 -9.19 -21.58
N TRP A 188 -3.85 -8.76 -22.84
CA TRP A 188 -3.48 -9.58 -24.00
C TRP A 188 -2.02 -10.02 -23.96
N SER A 189 -1.09 -9.15 -23.52
CA SER A 189 0.32 -9.53 -23.41
C SER A 189 0.57 -10.65 -22.40
N MET A 190 -0.23 -10.72 -21.34
CA MET A 190 -0.16 -11.80 -20.35
C MET A 190 -0.69 -13.12 -20.91
N ALA A 191 -1.77 -13.05 -21.71
CA ALA A 191 -2.40 -14.22 -22.32
C ALA A 191 -1.57 -14.79 -23.48
N PHE A 192 -1.07 -13.96 -24.39
CA PHE A 192 -0.50 -14.39 -25.67
C PHE A 192 0.99 -14.75 -25.64
N GLY A 193 1.65 -14.66 -24.47
CA GLY A 193 3.07 -14.99 -24.30
C GLY A 193 3.41 -16.48 -24.25
N GLY A 194 2.62 -17.35 -24.90
CA GLY A 194 2.91 -18.78 -25.03
C GLY A 194 2.72 -19.64 -23.78
N LYS A 195 2.18 -19.09 -22.69
CA LYS A 195 2.03 -19.78 -21.39
C LYS A 195 0.81 -20.70 -21.31
N GLU A 196 -0.26 -20.39 -22.04
CA GLU A 196 -1.48 -21.20 -22.07
C GLU A 196 -1.56 -21.98 -23.38
N GLU A 197 -1.89 -23.27 -23.29
CA GLU A 197 -1.90 -24.21 -24.43
C GLU A 197 -2.76 -23.71 -25.60
N LYS A 198 -3.92 -23.09 -25.31
CA LYS A 198 -4.83 -22.55 -26.32
C LYS A 198 -4.24 -21.41 -27.17
N PHE A 199 -3.14 -20.79 -26.75
CA PHE A 199 -2.47 -19.69 -27.46
C PHE A 199 -1.12 -20.09 -28.09
N LEU A 200 -0.70 -21.36 -27.99
CA LEU A 200 0.60 -21.81 -28.54
C LEU A 200 0.77 -21.56 -30.05
N PHE A 201 -0.32 -21.55 -30.83
CA PHE A 201 -0.27 -21.29 -32.28
C PHE A 201 0.21 -19.86 -32.63
N MET A 202 0.20 -18.96 -31.65
CA MET A 202 0.63 -17.57 -31.78
C MET A 202 1.74 -17.23 -30.77
N ASP A 203 2.57 -18.21 -30.42
CA ASP A 203 3.70 -18.02 -29.49
C ASP A 203 4.63 -16.88 -29.91
N GLY A 204 5.18 -16.16 -28.93
CA GLY A 204 6.01 -14.97 -29.16
C GLY A 204 5.24 -13.73 -29.65
N THR A 205 3.91 -13.74 -29.59
CA THR A 205 3.09 -12.57 -29.95
C THR A 205 3.20 -11.47 -28.89
N THR A 206 3.39 -10.23 -29.35
CA THR A 206 3.43 -9.05 -28.47
C THR A 206 2.18 -8.21 -28.64
N ALA A 207 1.67 -7.64 -27.54
CA ALA A 207 0.56 -6.69 -27.56
C ALA A 207 0.95 -5.38 -26.90
N ASN A 208 0.96 -4.28 -27.65
CA ASN A 208 1.38 -2.96 -27.16
C ASN A 208 0.37 -1.88 -27.55
N SER A 209 0.43 -0.75 -26.85
CA SER A 209 -0.29 0.45 -27.24
C SER A 209 0.66 1.58 -27.59
N VAL A 210 0.25 2.45 -28.50
CA VAL A 210 1.00 3.65 -28.89
C VAL A 210 0.20 4.88 -28.52
N THR A 211 0.69 5.68 -27.57
CA THR A 211 0.03 6.93 -27.15
C THR A 211 0.41 8.04 -28.11
N VAL A 212 -0.58 8.51 -28.88
CA VAL A 212 -0.39 9.53 -29.91
C VAL A 212 -0.73 10.93 -29.37
N GLY A 213 0.14 11.90 -29.69
CA GLY A 213 -0.07 13.32 -29.38
C GLY A 213 -0.88 14.02 -30.48
N ILE A 214 -0.98 15.35 -30.42
CA ILE A 214 -1.69 16.09 -31.45
C ILE A 214 -0.95 15.96 -32.78
N THR A 215 -1.62 15.30 -33.73
CA THR A 215 -1.07 14.92 -35.03
C THR A 215 -1.84 15.63 -36.13
N GLN A 216 -1.11 16.17 -37.11
CA GLN A 216 -1.64 16.90 -38.24
C GLN A 216 -2.37 15.95 -39.20
N THR A 217 -3.62 15.65 -38.88
CA THR A 217 -4.53 14.83 -39.68
C THR A 217 -5.57 15.70 -40.38
N ASP A 218 -6.20 15.18 -41.43
CA ASP A 218 -7.30 15.89 -42.10
C ASP A 218 -8.42 16.31 -41.15
N SER A 219 -8.67 15.50 -40.11
CA SER A 219 -9.68 15.81 -39.09
C SER A 219 -9.31 17.04 -38.27
N LEU A 220 -8.04 17.16 -37.86
CA LEU A 220 -7.55 18.36 -37.16
C LEU A 220 -7.52 19.58 -38.08
N MET A 221 -7.10 19.40 -39.34
CA MET A 221 -7.01 20.51 -40.30
C MET A 221 -8.38 21.03 -40.76
N LYS A 222 -9.45 20.28 -40.54
CA LYS A 222 -10.84 20.70 -40.80
C LYS A 222 -11.47 21.42 -39.60
N CYS A 223 -10.80 21.50 -38.45
CA CYS A 223 -11.28 22.30 -37.33
C CYS A 223 -11.37 23.79 -37.73
N PRO A 224 -12.30 24.57 -37.14
CA PRO A 224 -12.36 26.01 -37.34
C PRO A 224 -11.00 26.68 -37.03
N PRO A 225 -10.63 27.78 -37.72
CA PRO A 225 -9.34 28.44 -37.52
C PRO A 225 -9.04 28.78 -36.05
N ASP A 226 -10.05 29.24 -35.30
CA ASP A 226 -9.91 29.58 -33.88
C ASP A 226 -9.61 28.34 -33.01
N ALA A 227 -10.25 27.20 -33.30
CA ALA A 227 -10.01 25.94 -32.60
C ALA A 227 -8.60 25.39 -32.92
N LEU A 228 -8.18 25.48 -34.19
CA LEU A 228 -6.85 25.08 -34.62
C LEU A 228 -5.76 25.95 -33.95
N GLU A 229 -5.98 27.25 -33.84
CA GLU A 229 -5.06 28.17 -33.17
C GLU A 229 -5.01 27.94 -31.66
N ASN A 230 -6.14 27.61 -31.03
CA ASN A 230 -6.18 27.18 -29.63
C ASN A 230 -5.37 25.89 -29.41
N PHE A 231 -5.52 24.89 -30.28
CA PHE A 231 -4.72 23.66 -30.20
C PHE A 231 -3.23 23.92 -30.39
N LYS A 232 -2.85 24.84 -31.29
CA LYS A 232 -1.46 25.26 -31.43
C LYS A 232 -0.95 25.89 -30.14
N ARG A 233 -1.65 26.89 -29.59
CA ARG A 233 -1.24 27.59 -28.37
C ARG A 233 -1.13 26.67 -27.17
N GLU A 234 -2.04 25.71 -27.03
CA GLU A 234 -2.08 24.79 -25.90
C GLU A 234 -1.02 23.68 -26.00
N PHE A 235 -0.84 23.07 -27.17
CA PHE A 235 -0.05 21.84 -27.30
C PHE A 235 1.34 22.02 -27.89
N ILE A 236 1.58 23.04 -28.72
CA ILE A 236 2.93 23.27 -29.28
C ILE A 236 3.98 23.54 -28.20
N PRO A 237 3.71 24.35 -27.15
CA PRO A 237 4.69 24.61 -26.09
C PRO A 237 5.03 23.36 -25.25
N LEU A 238 4.13 22.37 -25.22
CA LEU A 238 4.32 21.12 -24.49
C LEU A 238 5.18 20.10 -25.26
N GLN A 239 5.38 20.32 -26.56
CA GLN A 239 6.14 19.41 -27.41
C GLN A 239 7.62 19.75 -27.41
N SER A 240 8.45 18.70 -27.31
CA SER A 240 9.91 18.80 -27.37
C SER A 240 10.40 19.35 -28.73
N SER A 241 9.59 19.16 -29.77
CA SER A 241 9.71 19.84 -31.06
C SER A 241 8.43 20.65 -31.28
N PRO A 242 8.47 22.00 -31.35
CA PRO A 242 7.29 22.86 -31.30
C PRO A 242 6.52 22.88 -32.64
N LYS A 243 5.95 21.75 -33.03
CA LYS A 243 5.11 21.56 -34.23
C LYS A 243 4.12 20.44 -33.97
N PHE A 244 3.05 20.32 -34.74
CA PHE A 244 2.24 19.10 -34.68
C PHE A 244 3.03 17.89 -35.18
N GLY A 245 2.81 16.73 -34.54
CA GLY A 245 3.30 15.46 -35.05
C GLY A 245 2.72 15.20 -36.45
N GLN A 246 3.49 14.55 -37.31
CA GLN A 246 3.02 14.08 -38.60
C GLN A 246 2.50 12.64 -38.47
N PRO A 247 1.52 12.22 -39.29
CA PRO A 247 1.09 10.82 -39.33
C PRO A 247 2.26 9.83 -39.49
N GLU A 248 3.30 10.22 -40.22
CA GLU A 248 4.52 9.44 -40.43
C GLU A 248 5.34 9.26 -39.14
N ASP A 249 5.33 10.22 -38.22
CA ASP A 249 6.04 10.12 -36.93
C ASP A 249 5.43 9.00 -36.08
N VAL A 250 4.10 8.88 -36.09
CA VAL A 250 3.37 7.77 -35.42
C VAL A 250 3.64 6.45 -36.14
N ALA A 251 3.61 6.47 -37.47
CA ALA A 251 3.85 5.28 -38.29
C ALA A 251 5.27 4.72 -38.10
N ASP A 252 6.27 5.57 -37.84
CA ASP A 252 7.64 5.15 -37.54
C ASP A 252 7.73 4.38 -36.21
N VAL A 253 7.05 4.85 -35.17
CA VAL A 253 6.98 4.15 -33.86
C VAL A 253 6.23 2.82 -33.98
N VAL A 254 5.09 2.81 -34.67
CA VAL A 254 4.33 1.58 -34.93
C VAL A 254 5.16 0.60 -35.75
N GLY A 255 5.85 1.08 -36.79
CA GLY A 255 6.75 0.28 -37.60
C GLY A 255 7.87 -0.37 -36.78
N MET A 256 8.46 0.34 -35.82
CA MET A 256 9.45 -0.22 -34.89
C MET A 256 8.84 -1.37 -34.08
N LEU A 257 7.64 -1.19 -33.51
CA LEU A 257 6.95 -2.23 -32.74
C LEU A 257 6.56 -3.44 -33.58
N CYS A 258 6.29 -3.25 -34.88
CA CYS A 258 6.01 -4.35 -35.80
C CYS A 258 7.25 -5.13 -36.24
N SER A 259 8.46 -4.62 -35.97
CA SER A 259 9.72 -5.27 -36.35
C SER A 259 10.05 -6.47 -35.44
N ARG A 260 11.05 -7.26 -35.85
CA ARG A 260 11.63 -8.31 -35.00
C ARG A 260 12.44 -7.73 -33.84
N ASP A 261 12.97 -6.51 -33.97
CA ASP A 261 13.78 -5.89 -32.93
C ASP A 261 12.97 -5.57 -31.67
N ALA A 262 11.67 -5.35 -31.83
CA ALA A 262 10.72 -5.15 -30.74
C ALA A 262 10.16 -6.45 -30.12
N ARG A 263 10.74 -7.63 -30.42
CA ARG A 263 10.25 -8.94 -29.92
C ARG A 263 10.14 -9.07 -28.39
N TRP A 264 10.85 -8.22 -27.64
CA TRP A 264 10.83 -8.20 -26.17
C TRP A 264 10.03 -7.04 -25.57
N ILE A 265 9.32 -6.27 -26.41
CA ILE A 265 8.49 -5.15 -26.00
C ILE A 265 7.04 -5.63 -26.06
N THR A 266 6.41 -5.88 -24.91
CA THR A 266 5.01 -6.32 -24.81
C THR A 266 4.36 -5.76 -23.55
N GLY A 267 3.04 -5.57 -23.58
CA GLY A 267 2.26 -5.05 -22.45
C GLY A 267 2.53 -3.58 -22.12
N THR A 268 3.22 -2.85 -23.00
CA THR A 268 3.64 -1.47 -22.71
C THR A 268 2.84 -0.42 -23.50
N VAL A 269 3.01 0.82 -23.07
CA VAL A 269 2.47 2.02 -23.69
C VAL A 269 3.66 2.83 -24.21
N VAL A 270 3.87 2.81 -25.52
CA VAL A 270 4.99 3.52 -26.17
C VAL A 270 4.51 4.90 -26.63
N SER A 271 5.22 5.94 -26.25
CA SER A 271 4.83 7.31 -26.60
C SER A 271 5.27 7.70 -28.02
N ALA A 272 4.31 8.16 -28.82
CA ALA A 272 4.50 8.86 -30.07
C ALA A 272 3.82 10.24 -30.00
N SER A 273 4.01 10.95 -28.87
CA SER A 273 3.28 12.20 -28.58
C SER A 273 4.08 13.49 -28.77
N GLY A 274 5.40 13.40 -28.91
CA GLY A 274 6.29 14.57 -28.93
C GLY A 274 6.42 15.30 -27.58
N VAL A 275 5.64 14.91 -26.56
CA VAL A 275 5.61 15.51 -25.21
C VAL A 275 6.38 14.58 -24.24
N PRO A 276 7.22 15.12 -23.34
CA PRO A 276 7.85 14.30 -22.31
C PRO A 276 6.79 13.60 -21.45
N LEU A 277 6.93 12.29 -21.21
CA LEU A 277 6.02 11.54 -20.32
C LEU A 277 5.98 12.13 -18.89
N SER A 278 7.04 12.82 -18.46
CA SER A 278 7.06 13.61 -17.21
C SER A 278 6.15 14.84 -17.26
N ALA A 279 6.06 15.53 -18.41
CA ALA A 279 5.10 16.61 -18.63
C ALA A 279 3.65 16.11 -18.73
N ILE A 280 3.44 14.81 -19.01
CA ILE A 280 2.11 14.20 -18.99
C ILE A 280 1.58 14.00 -17.56
N LYS A 281 2.45 13.93 -16.53
CA LYS A 281 2.01 14.06 -15.12
C LYS A 281 1.61 15.50 -14.74
N ALA A 282 2.00 16.51 -15.53
CA ALA A 282 1.81 17.92 -15.19
C ALA A 282 0.50 18.56 -15.70
N VAL A 283 -0.29 17.87 -16.53
CA VAL A 283 -1.48 18.49 -17.18
C VAL A 283 -2.82 18.17 -16.50
N ILE A 284 -2.85 17.33 -15.46
CA ILE A 284 -4.05 17.21 -14.61
C ILE A 284 -4.30 18.50 -13.77
N LEU A 285 -3.38 19.48 -13.81
CA LEU A 285 -3.45 20.71 -13.01
C LEU A 285 -3.83 21.99 -13.78
N HIS A 286 -4.20 21.94 -15.08
CA HIS A 286 -4.40 23.19 -15.85
C HIS A 286 -5.72 23.37 -16.60
N SER A 287 -6.76 22.57 -16.34
CA SER A 287 -8.11 22.86 -16.88
C SER A 287 -8.95 23.69 -15.90
N ALA A 288 -8.51 24.90 -15.56
CA ALA A 288 -9.32 25.85 -14.79
C ALA A 288 -8.91 27.32 -15.01
N LYS A 289 -8.63 27.75 -16.25
CA LYS A 289 -8.55 29.19 -16.57
C LYS A 289 -9.08 29.47 -17.97
N PHE A 290 -10.40 29.70 -18.07
CA PHE A 290 -10.94 30.62 -19.07
C PHE A 290 -11.85 31.62 -18.36
N ASN A 291 -11.24 32.70 -17.91
CA ASN A 291 -11.82 34.03 -18.06
C ASN A 291 -10.72 35.10 -18.03
N THR A 292 -10.88 36.06 -18.94
CA THR A 292 -10.40 37.45 -18.95
C THR A 292 -8.92 37.79 -19.24
N LEU A 293 -8.72 38.60 -20.30
CA LEU A 293 -7.72 39.67 -20.41
C LEU A 293 -7.79 40.61 -19.18
N PRO A 294 -6.78 41.46 -18.85
CA PRO A 294 -5.52 41.77 -19.52
C PRO A 294 -4.26 41.52 -18.66
N SER A 295 -3.09 41.79 -19.25
CA SER A 295 -1.73 41.65 -18.72
C SER A 295 -1.52 42.09 -17.26
N VAL A 296 -1.18 41.14 -16.37
CA VAL A 296 -0.46 41.40 -15.12
C VAL A 296 0.58 40.30 -14.94
N SER A 297 1.82 40.71 -14.67
CA SER A 297 2.97 39.89 -14.32
C SER A 297 2.61 38.76 -13.34
N THR A 298 2.60 37.50 -13.78
CA THR A 298 2.32 36.36 -12.89
C THR A 298 3.58 35.96 -12.14
N MET A 299 3.66 36.33 -10.85
CA MET A 299 4.62 35.70 -9.92
C MET A 299 4.23 34.23 -9.70
N PRO A 300 5.20 33.32 -9.48
CA PRO A 300 4.92 31.93 -9.13
C PRO A 300 4.18 31.83 -7.79
N LEU A 301 3.24 30.88 -7.67
CA LEU A 301 2.44 30.66 -6.45
C LEU A 301 3.29 30.36 -5.21
N TYR A 302 4.44 29.70 -5.44
CA TYR A 302 5.42 29.31 -4.43
C TYR A 302 6.81 29.80 -4.82
N GLU A 303 7.49 30.43 -3.86
CA GLU A 303 8.91 30.74 -3.96
C GLU A 303 9.78 29.54 -3.52
N PRO A 304 10.94 29.27 -4.13
CA PRO A 304 11.81 28.18 -3.67
C PRO A 304 12.30 28.39 -2.23
N LEU A 305 12.25 27.34 -1.40
CA LEU A 305 12.76 27.35 -0.02
C LEU A 305 14.22 26.89 0.05
N ASN A 306 15.03 27.50 0.91
CA ASN A 306 16.42 27.10 1.14
C ASN A 306 16.53 26.04 2.26
N SER A 307 16.87 24.81 1.87
CA SER A 307 17.02 23.69 2.80
C SER A 307 18.18 23.86 3.79
N ILE A 308 19.26 24.56 3.44
CA ILE A 308 20.41 24.77 4.33
C ILE A 308 20.03 25.70 5.48
N LYS A 309 19.18 26.69 5.20
CA LYS A 309 18.65 27.63 6.20
C LYS A 309 17.44 27.10 6.96
N LYS A 310 17.00 25.86 6.68
CA LYS A 310 15.75 25.30 7.19
C LYS A 310 14.56 26.25 7.01
N GLU A 311 14.46 26.82 5.81
CA GLU A 311 13.35 27.70 5.47
C GLU A 311 12.05 26.93 5.33
N ILE A 312 11.01 27.50 5.92
CA ILE A 312 9.62 27.06 5.80
C ILE A 312 8.78 28.26 5.37
N ARG A 313 7.58 27.96 4.89
CA ARG A 313 6.59 28.98 4.59
C ARG A 313 5.61 29.10 5.75
N SER A 314 5.34 30.31 6.23
CA SER A 314 4.20 30.59 7.09
C SER A 314 3.04 31.16 6.26
N LEU A 315 1.83 30.82 6.68
CA LEU A 315 0.55 31.29 6.16
C LEU A 315 0.04 32.45 7.02
N ILE A 316 -0.14 33.62 6.42
CA ILE A 316 -0.78 34.76 7.06
C ILE A 316 -2.25 34.76 6.67
N LEU A 317 -3.11 34.33 7.60
CA LEU A 317 -4.56 34.27 7.48
C LEU A 317 -5.16 35.64 7.84
N GLN A 318 -5.89 36.25 6.92
CA GLN A 318 -6.47 37.59 7.10
C GLN A 318 -7.71 37.59 8.02
N PRO A 319 -7.94 38.67 8.77
CA PRO A 319 -9.06 38.77 9.72
C PRO A 319 -10.43 38.80 9.03
N LEU A 320 -11.51 38.61 9.79
CA LEU A 320 -12.90 38.70 9.28
C LEU A 320 -13.22 40.08 8.70
N THR A 321 -12.63 41.16 9.23
CA THR A 321 -12.76 42.52 8.70
C THR A 321 -12.25 42.69 7.26
N ALA A 322 -11.40 41.78 6.77
CA ALA A 322 -10.93 41.79 5.39
C ALA A 322 -11.99 41.31 4.37
N GLY A 323 -13.14 40.81 4.84
CA GLY A 323 -14.27 40.38 4.01
C GLY A 323 -14.75 38.96 4.36
N ALA A 324 -15.87 38.56 3.75
CA ALA A 324 -16.45 37.23 3.97
C ALA A 324 -15.54 36.10 3.46
N GLU A 325 -14.87 36.31 2.33
CA GLU A 325 -13.96 35.32 1.73
C GLU A 325 -12.70 35.11 2.57
N ILE A 326 -12.18 33.88 2.60
CA ILE A 326 -10.92 33.56 3.28
C ILE A 326 -9.76 33.99 2.38
N GLN A 327 -8.96 34.93 2.89
CA GLN A 327 -7.75 35.42 2.23
C GLN A 327 -6.52 35.03 3.04
N CYS A 328 -5.53 34.51 2.34
CA CYS A 328 -4.27 34.04 2.88
C CYS A 328 -3.11 34.54 2.03
N SER A 329 -2.02 34.92 2.67
CA SER A 329 -0.73 35.20 2.02
C SER A 329 0.36 34.38 2.67
N THR A 330 1.56 34.37 2.10
CA THR A 330 2.67 33.57 2.62
C THR A 330 3.90 34.40 2.87
N SER A 331 4.68 34.00 3.89
CA SER A 331 5.99 34.58 4.19
C SER A 331 7.00 33.46 4.39
N THR A 332 8.19 33.61 3.83
CA THR A 332 9.29 32.69 4.08
C THR A 332 9.94 33.04 5.41
N ILE A 333 10.10 32.05 6.29
CA ILE A 333 10.75 32.17 7.60
C ILE A 333 11.76 31.02 7.76
N SER A 334 12.77 31.20 8.60
CA SER A 334 13.77 30.15 8.88
C SER A 334 13.59 29.64 10.30
N LEU A 335 13.56 28.31 10.46
CA LEU A 335 13.46 27.68 11.78
C LEU A 335 14.69 27.96 12.66
N LEU A 336 15.83 28.31 12.06
CA LEU A 336 17.05 28.65 12.79
C LEU A 336 16.92 29.97 13.55
N ASP A 337 16.02 30.85 13.13
CA ASP A 337 15.82 32.19 13.71
C ASP A 337 14.78 32.21 14.85
N SER A 338 14.32 31.03 15.32
CA SER A 338 13.30 30.88 16.36
C SER A 338 12.01 31.68 16.09
N PRO A 339 11.37 31.50 14.92
CA PRO A 339 10.23 32.31 14.50
C PRO A 339 8.98 32.05 15.36
N GLU A 340 8.10 33.05 15.44
CA GLU A 340 6.80 32.90 16.09
C GLU A 340 5.71 32.59 15.06
N PHE A 341 5.15 31.39 15.16
CA PHE A 341 4.02 30.93 14.34
C PHE A 341 3.27 29.82 15.08
N GLU A 342 2.00 29.64 14.75
CA GLU A 342 1.19 28.53 15.26
C GLU A 342 1.15 27.42 14.20
N ALA A 343 1.10 26.15 14.59
CA ALA A 343 0.99 25.06 13.62
C ALA A 343 -0.40 24.40 13.71
N LEU A 344 -1.04 24.18 12.56
CA LEU A 344 -2.32 23.51 12.49
C LEU A 344 -2.12 21.99 12.42
N SER A 345 -2.79 21.28 13.31
CA SER A 345 -2.94 19.82 13.31
C SER A 345 -4.38 19.49 12.98
N TYR A 346 -4.62 18.85 11.83
CA TYR A 346 -5.97 18.58 11.35
C TYR A 346 -5.99 17.39 10.38
N VAL A 347 -7.17 16.85 10.14
CA VAL A 347 -7.36 15.82 9.11
C VAL A 347 -7.61 16.49 7.76
N TRP A 348 -6.87 16.11 6.72
CA TRP A 348 -7.09 16.70 5.39
C TRP A 348 -8.52 16.50 4.87
N GLY A 349 -9.18 15.39 5.22
CA GLY A 349 -10.54 15.08 4.78
C GLY A 349 -10.61 14.56 3.34
N ASP A 350 -11.82 14.41 2.82
CA ASP A 350 -12.06 13.91 1.47
C ASP A 350 -11.72 14.97 0.41
N ALA A 351 -10.74 14.64 -0.44
CA ALA A 351 -10.25 15.50 -1.51
C ALA A 351 -11.29 15.81 -2.60
N SER A 352 -12.41 15.09 -2.63
CA SER A 352 -13.53 15.31 -3.55
C SER A 352 -14.37 16.54 -3.17
N PHE A 353 -14.36 16.94 -1.91
CA PHE A 353 -15.08 18.11 -1.40
C PHE A 353 -14.11 19.25 -1.16
N GLN A 354 -14.12 20.23 -2.05
CA GLN A 354 -13.19 21.35 -2.04
C GLN A 354 -13.92 22.68 -2.05
N GLU A 355 -13.38 23.64 -1.31
CA GLU A 355 -13.80 25.03 -1.28
C GLU A 355 -12.66 25.91 -1.81
N THR A 356 -12.97 27.12 -2.26
CA THR A 356 -11.98 28.04 -2.82
C THR A 356 -11.61 29.11 -1.81
N ILE A 357 -10.31 29.33 -1.62
CA ILE A 357 -9.75 30.45 -0.86
C ILE A 357 -8.89 31.32 -1.77
N ALA A 358 -8.66 32.58 -1.40
CA ALA A 358 -7.65 33.42 -2.04
C ALA A 358 -6.30 33.20 -1.36
N PHE A 359 -5.33 32.59 -2.05
CA PHE A 359 -4.01 32.26 -1.52
C PHE A 359 -2.92 32.92 -2.38
N ASN A 360 -2.16 33.84 -1.80
CA ASN A 360 -1.24 34.74 -2.53
C ASN A 360 -1.96 35.45 -3.71
N ASP A 361 -3.18 35.94 -3.47
CA ASP A 361 -4.08 36.54 -4.46
C ASP A 361 -4.50 35.62 -5.62
N VAL A 362 -4.23 34.31 -5.51
CA VAL A 362 -4.63 33.30 -6.49
C VAL A 362 -5.74 32.41 -5.91
N PRO A 363 -6.88 32.25 -6.62
CA PRO A 363 -7.91 31.30 -6.23
C PRO A 363 -7.35 29.88 -6.15
N THR A 364 -7.36 29.31 -4.94
CA THR A 364 -6.77 27.99 -4.65
C THR A 364 -7.80 27.12 -3.97
N LYS A 365 -7.92 25.87 -4.43
CA LYS A 365 -8.84 24.89 -3.85
C LYS A 365 -8.20 24.21 -2.64
N VAL A 366 -8.94 24.18 -1.54
CA VAL A 366 -8.59 23.45 -0.31
C VAL A 366 -9.72 22.51 0.04
N THR A 367 -9.43 21.46 0.80
CA THR A 367 -10.49 20.55 1.26
C THR A 367 -11.48 21.28 2.16
N LYS A 368 -12.74 20.80 2.19
CA LYS A 368 -13.78 21.38 3.04
C LYS A 368 -13.34 21.47 4.51
N ASN A 369 -12.68 20.45 5.04
CA ASN A 369 -12.22 20.48 6.43
C ASN A 369 -11.17 21.57 6.70
N LEU A 370 -10.23 21.78 5.77
CA LEU A 370 -9.26 22.88 5.91
C LEU A 370 -9.96 24.24 5.79
N TYR A 371 -10.89 24.40 4.85
CA TYR A 371 -11.66 25.63 4.71
C TYR A 371 -12.40 25.98 6.00
N THR A 372 -13.12 25.02 6.57
CA THR A 372 -13.83 25.19 7.84
C THR A 372 -12.87 25.51 8.98
N ALA A 373 -11.76 24.77 9.10
CA ALA A 373 -10.75 25.06 10.12
C ALA A 373 -10.23 26.52 10.02
N LEU A 374 -9.85 26.97 8.82
CA LEU A 374 -9.41 28.34 8.59
C LEU A 374 -10.51 29.35 8.95
N GLN A 375 -11.78 29.08 8.62
CA GLN A 375 -12.90 29.94 8.97
C GLN A 375 -13.04 30.14 10.49
N TYR A 376 -12.95 29.06 11.27
CA TYR A 376 -13.03 29.11 12.74
C TYR A 376 -11.79 29.74 13.38
N LEU A 377 -10.63 29.60 12.74
CA LEU A 377 -9.36 30.15 13.23
C LEU A 377 -9.18 31.65 12.92
N ARG A 378 -9.95 32.22 11.98
CA ARG A 378 -9.91 33.65 11.65
C ARG A 378 -10.30 34.48 12.87
N GLN A 379 -9.46 35.47 13.16
CA GLN A 379 -9.76 36.42 14.22
C GLN A 379 -10.56 37.61 13.65
N PRO A 380 -11.34 38.31 14.49
CA PRO A 380 -12.20 39.39 14.01
C PRO A 380 -11.44 40.52 13.31
N ASP A 381 -10.30 40.93 13.88
CA ASP A 381 -9.66 42.22 13.58
C ASP A 381 -8.15 42.14 13.30
N LYS A 382 -7.49 41.02 13.60
CA LYS A 382 -6.03 40.86 13.38
C LYS A 382 -5.67 39.62 12.55
N PRO A 383 -4.62 39.68 11.71
CA PRO A 383 -4.16 38.53 10.96
C PRO A 383 -3.50 37.49 11.88
N ARG A 384 -3.52 36.23 11.46
CA ARG A 384 -3.00 35.09 12.21
C ARG A 384 -1.90 34.38 11.42
N CYS A 385 -0.75 34.13 12.06
CA CYS A 385 0.39 33.47 11.41
C CYS A 385 0.39 31.98 11.74
N LEU A 386 0.05 31.16 10.73
CA LEU A 386 -0.13 29.72 10.83
C LEU A 386 0.93 28.98 9.99
N TRP A 387 1.19 27.73 10.33
CA TRP A 387 1.79 26.75 9.43
C TRP A 387 0.76 25.65 9.19
N VAL A 388 0.44 25.44 7.91
CA VAL A 388 -0.55 24.47 7.43
C VAL A 388 0.12 23.65 6.35
N ASP A 389 0.41 22.38 6.63
CA ASP A 389 1.16 21.47 5.75
C ASP A 389 0.64 21.46 4.29
N ALA A 390 -0.68 21.43 4.08
CA ALA A 390 -1.29 21.39 2.76
C ALA A 390 -1.05 22.66 1.91
N LEU A 391 -0.78 23.81 2.56
CA LEU A 391 -0.57 25.10 1.89
C LEU A 391 0.87 25.60 1.96
N CYS A 392 1.56 25.35 3.07
CA CYS A 392 2.90 25.85 3.33
C CYS A 392 3.97 25.02 2.60
N ILE A 393 3.69 23.74 2.34
CA ILE A 393 4.53 22.86 1.53
C ILE A 393 3.99 22.86 0.11
N ASN A 394 4.86 23.05 -0.87
CA ASN A 394 4.51 22.80 -2.27
C ASN A 394 4.34 21.29 -2.51
N GLN A 395 3.10 20.81 -2.36
CA GLN A 395 2.75 19.38 -2.47
C GLN A 395 3.04 18.77 -3.87
N GLN A 396 3.25 19.62 -4.88
CA GLN A 396 3.53 19.21 -6.25
C GLN A 396 5.03 19.07 -6.54
N ASP A 397 5.90 19.70 -5.73
CA ASP A 397 7.34 19.54 -5.82
C ASP A 397 7.79 18.43 -4.86
N LEU A 398 8.10 17.26 -5.42
CA LEU A 398 8.55 16.10 -4.65
C LEU A 398 9.82 16.38 -3.83
N ARG A 399 10.71 17.23 -4.34
CA ARG A 399 11.96 17.56 -3.65
C ARG A 399 11.68 18.43 -2.44
N GLU A 400 10.87 19.48 -2.61
CA GLU A 400 10.43 20.33 -1.49
C GLU A 400 9.64 19.49 -0.48
N ARG A 401 8.70 18.66 -0.93
CA ARG A 401 7.90 17.81 -0.05
C ARG A 401 8.77 16.85 0.77
N ASN A 402 9.70 16.13 0.15
CA ASN A 402 10.64 15.26 0.87
C ASN A 402 11.41 16.03 1.95
N GLN A 403 11.91 17.23 1.63
CA GLN A 403 12.65 18.08 2.57
C GLN A 403 11.78 18.58 3.72
N GLN A 404 10.59 19.12 3.43
CA GLN A 404 9.69 19.67 4.43
C GLN A 404 9.14 18.56 5.35
N VAL A 405 8.81 17.38 4.81
CA VAL A 405 8.39 16.22 5.61
C VAL A 405 9.49 15.76 6.56
N ALA A 406 10.75 15.71 6.10
CA ALA A 406 11.88 15.41 6.98
C ALA A 406 12.06 16.42 8.12
N MET A 407 11.60 17.67 7.92
CA MET A 407 11.68 18.76 8.91
C MET A 407 10.41 18.94 9.74
N MET A 408 9.30 18.24 9.46
CA MET A 408 8.01 18.45 10.15
C MET A 408 8.13 18.35 11.68
N GLY A 409 8.95 17.43 12.19
CA GLY A 409 9.19 17.33 13.63
C GLY A 409 9.76 18.63 14.22
N GLU A 410 10.68 19.28 13.53
CA GLU A 410 11.25 20.57 13.95
C GLU A 410 10.23 21.72 13.85
N VAL A 411 9.35 21.68 12.84
CA VAL A 411 8.26 22.65 12.68
C VAL A 411 7.31 22.60 13.88
N TYR A 412 6.80 21.42 14.24
CA TYR A 412 5.87 21.27 15.37
C TYR A 412 6.54 21.53 16.72
N THR A 413 7.83 21.22 16.89
CA THR A 413 8.60 21.62 18.08
C THR A 413 8.75 23.13 18.20
N SER A 414 8.89 23.84 17.08
CA SER A 414 9.10 25.30 17.05
C SER A 414 7.81 26.12 17.16
N ALA A 415 6.65 25.50 16.90
CA ALA A 415 5.35 26.17 16.90
C ALA A 415 4.89 26.61 18.30
N LYS A 416 4.17 27.75 18.37
CA LYS A 416 3.71 28.39 19.61
C LYS A 416 2.28 28.97 19.48
N PRO A 417 1.22 28.20 19.79
CA PRO A 417 1.18 26.76 20.07
C PRO A 417 0.83 25.92 18.82
N VAL A 418 0.69 24.60 19.02
CA VAL A 418 0.02 23.71 18.06
C VAL A 418 -1.49 23.76 18.31
N LEU A 419 -2.26 23.92 17.23
CA LEU A 419 -3.71 24.01 17.20
C LEU A 419 -4.28 22.72 16.61
N ILE A 420 -4.95 21.91 17.42
CA ILE A 420 -5.59 20.67 17.01
C ILE A 420 -7.06 20.96 16.64
N TRP A 421 -7.40 20.80 15.38
CA TRP A 421 -8.76 20.95 14.87
C TRP A 421 -9.43 19.58 14.69
N LEU A 422 -10.49 19.33 15.47
CA LEU A 422 -11.24 18.07 15.45
C LEU A 422 -12.45 18.06 14.52
N GLY A 423 -12.83 19.22 13.97
CA GLY A 423 -14.03 19.39 13.14
C GLY A 423 -15.08 20.28 13.80
N GLU A 424 -16.22 20.42 13.13
CA GLU A 424 -17.39 21.13 13.65
C GLU A 424 -17.95 20.42 14.90
N ALA A 425 -18.72 21.16 15.70
CA ALA A 425 -19.37 20.58 16.87
C ALA A 425 -20.45 19.58 16.45
N ASP A 426 -20.45 18.40 17.06
CA ASP A 426 -21.43 17.34 16.84
C ASP A 426 -21.55 16.46 18.10
N ASP A 427 -22.62 15.68 18.22
CA ASP A 427 -22.85 14.73 19.32
C ASP A 427 -22.79 15.35 20.74
N GLY A 428 -23.06 16.66 20.86
CA GLY A 428 -22.96 17.38 22.14
C GLY A 428 -21.53 17.68 22.60
N SER A 429 -20.56 17.71 21.67
CA SER A 429 -19.15 17.99 21.96
C SER A 429 -18.92 19.35 22.64
N ASP A 430 -19.66 20.39 22.27
CA ASP A 430 -19.53 21.73 22.88
C ASP A 430 -19.86 21.69 24.38
N ASP A 431 -21.00 21.08 24.73
CA ASP A 431 -21.40 20.91 26.14
C ASP A 431 -20.36 20.09 26.90
N ALA A 432 -19.88 19.00 26.31
CA ALA A 432 -18.91 18.10 26.95
C ALA A 432 -17.58 18.81 27.20
N LEU A 433 -17.06 19.56 26.20
CA LEU A 433 -15.84 20.35 26.34
C LEU A 433 -16.00 21.46 27.39
N ALA A 434 -17.15 22.12 27.44
CA ALA A 434 -17.44 23.14 28.45
C ALA A 434 -17.52 22.58 29.89
N LEU A 435 -17.85 21.28 30.05
CA LEU A 435 -17.90 20.61 31.35
C LEU A 435 -16.53 20.19 31.90
N LEU A 436 -15.50 20.07 31.05
CA LEU A 436 -14.18 19.56 31.47
C LEU A 436 -13.55 20.35 32.64
N PRO A 437 -13.50 21.70 32.61
CA PRO A 437 -12.89 22.46 33.70
C PRO A 437 -13.66 22.29 35.02
N THR A 438 -14.99 22.19 34.95
CA THR A 438 -15.86 21.99 36.11
C THR A 438 -15.59 20.65 36.79
N VAL A 439 -15.46 19.57 36.01
CA VAL A 439 -15.20 18.21 36.52
C VAL A 439 -13.83 18.08 37.17
N LEU A 440 -12.84 18.83 36.65
CA LEU A 440 -11.50 18.92 37.23
C LEU A 440 -11.47 19.70 38.55
N ALA A 441 -12.34 20.71 38.71
CA ALA A 441 -12.32 21.59 39.87
C ALA A 441 -13.05 21.04 41.11
N VAL A 442 -13.98 20.10 40.92
CA VAL A 442 -14.71 19.45 42.03
C VAL A 442 -13.96 18.22 42.53
N ASP A 443 -14.19 17.78 43.77
CA ASP A 443 -13.65 16.49 44.25
C ASP A 443 -14.56 15.34 43.79
N GLU A 444 -15.87 15.44 44.08
CA GLU A 444 -16.88 14.46 43.67
C GLU A 444 -17.57 14.88 42.37
N VAL A 445 -17.58 13.97 41.39
CA VAL A 445 -18.24 14.19 40.09
C VAL A 445 -19.63 13.59 40.14
N GLN A 446 -20.64 14.37 39.75
CA GLN A 446 -22.01 13.89 39.63
C GLN A 446 -22.10 12.76 38.59
N GLU A 447 -22.92 11.74 38.88
CA GLU A 447 -23.03 10.54 38.05
C GLU A 447 -23.45 10.85 36.60
N GLU A 448 -24.41 11.76 36.41
CA GLU A 448 -24.87 12.17 35.08
C GLU A 448 -23.74 12.82 34.27
N ALA A 449 -22.93 13.69 34.90
CA ALA A 449 -21.78 14.32 34.25
C ALA A 449 -20.69 13.29 33.90
N SER A 450 -20.46 12.31 34.78
CA SER A 450 -19.50 11.23 34.54
C SER A 450 -19.88 10.37 33.33
N GLN A 451 -21.13 9.92 33.25
CA GLN A 451 -21.65 9.13 32.13
C GLN A 451 -21.65 9.91 30.81
N LYS A 452 -22.04 11.20 30.85
CA LYS A 452 -22.01 12.09 29.68
C LYS A 452 -20.59 12.25 29.15
N LEU A 453 -19.62 12.55 30.00
CA LEU A 453 -18.22 12.70 29.60
C LEU A 453 -17.61 11.39 29.13
N PHE A 454 -17.88 10.26 29.81
CA PHE A 454 -17.37 8.97 29.38
C PHE A 454 -17.84 8.62 27.96
N SER A 455 -19.12 8.81 27.67
CA SER A 455 -19.70 8.61 26.33
C SER A 455 -19.05 9.53 25.30
N PHE A 456 -18.85 10.81 25.64
CA PHE A 456 -18.13 11.77 24.80
C PHE A 456 -16.71 11.30 24.49
N TYR A 457 -15.94 10.79 25.46
CA TYR A 457 -14.59 10.29 25.22
C TYR A 457 -14.55 9.10 24.27
N ILE A 458 -15.50 8.17 24.39
CA ILE A 458 -15.61 7.03 23.47
C ILE A 458 -15.87 7.50 22.04
N GLN A 459 -16.79 8.44 21.83
CA GLN A 459 -17.06 9.03 20.51
C GLN A 459 -15.89 9.90 20.01
N LEU A 460 -15.21 10.61 20.92
CA LEU A 460 -14.10 11.48 20.60
C LEU A 460 -12.95 10.70 19.96
N VAL A 461 -12.58 9.54 20.53
CA VAL A 461 -11.48 8.71 20.00
C VAL A 461 -11.82 8.01 18.69
N GLU A 462 -13.11 7.96 18.30
CA GLU A 462 -13.56 7.47 17.00
C GLU A 462 -13.39 8.53 15.88
N ARG A 463 -13.22 9.81 16.22
CA ARG A 463 -12.96 10.86 15.22
C ARG A 463 -11.66 10.59 14.47
N GLU A 464 -11.66 10.87 13.17
CA GLU A 464 -10.58 10.50 12.26
C GLU A 464 -9.19 11.01 12.70
N TRP A 465 -9.14 12.18 13.37
CA TRP A 465 -7.92 12.77 13.90
C TRP A 465 -7.16 11.83 14.85
N PHE A 466 -7.88 11.14 15.76
CA PHE A 466 -7.30 10.19 16.71
C PHE A 466 -6.82 8.90 16.03
N SER A 467 -7.38 8.59 14.86
CA SER A 467 -6.96 7.44 14.09
C SER A 467 -5.75 7.71 13.21
N ARG A 468 -5.43 8.97 12.84
CA ARG A 468 -4.36 9.30 11.89
C ARG A 468 -2.97 9.14 12.52
N LEU A 469 -1.97 8.78 11.72
CA LEU A 469 -0.59 8.59 12.19
C LEU A 469 0.15 9.93 12.35
N TRP A 470 0.00 10.82 11.37
CA TRP A 470 0.66 12.13 11.37
C TRP A 470 0.32 12.96 12.60
N THR A 471 -0.93 12.95 13.04
CA THR A 471 -1.42 13.71 14.20
C THR A 471 -0.71 13.36 15.51
N ILE A 472 -0.10 12.18 15.61
CA ILE A 472 0.69 11.77 16.77
C ILE A 472 1.91 12.69 16.92
N GLN A 473 2.72 12.87 15.89
CA GLN A 473 3.92 13.71 16.01
C GLN A 473 3.55 15.18 16.25
N GLU A 474 2.44 15.61 15.67
CA GLU A 474 1.92 16.99 15.79
C GLU A 474 1.53 17.29 17.25
N LEU A 475 0.89 16.34 17.93
CA LEU A 475 0.58 16.42 19.35
C LEU A 475 1.82 16.23 20.22
N VAL A 476 2.63 15.20 19.95
CA VAL A 476 3.71 14.76 20.83
C VAL A 476 4.85 15.76 20.88
N LEU A 477 5.19 16.39 19.75
CA LEU A 477 6.33 17.29 19.63
C LEU A 477 6.02 18.74 20.00
N ALA A 478 4.75 19.09 20.23
CA ALA A 478 4.35 20.43 20.65
C ALA A 478 4.97 20.78 22.01
N THR A 479 5.78 21.84 22.05
CA THR A 479 6.49 22.26 23.28
C THR A 479 5.58 22.96 24.28
N GLN A 480 4.56 23.67 23.80
CA GLN A 480 3.47 24.21 24.63
C GLN A 480 2.32 23.21 24.73
N ASP A 481 1.42 23.41 25.71
CA ASP A 481 0.21 22.60 25.86
C ASP A 481 -0.73 22.84 24.66
N PRO A 482 -0.98 21.83 23.80
CA PRO A 482 -1.73 22.03 22.57
C PRO A 482 -3.17 22.47 22.82
N LEU A 483 -3.68 23.35 21.96
CA LEU A 483 -5.07 23.77 22.01
C LEU A 483 -5.90 22.86 21.11
N LEU A 484 -6.94 22.28 21.68
CA LEU A 484 -7.85 21.35 21.01
C LEU A 484 -9.20 22.04 20.79
N GLY A 485 -9.58 22.19 19.52
CA GLY A 485 -10.81 22.85 19.09
C GLY A 485 -11.80 21.89 18.45
N CYS A 486 -13.06 22.02 18.83
CA CYS A 486 -14.20 21.41 18.16
C CYS A 486 -15.28 22.48 18.03
N GLY A 487 -15.61 22.87 16.80
CA GLY A 487 -16.42 24.06 16.55
C GLY A 487 -15.83 25.33 17.20
N HIS A 488 -16.64 26.05 17.96
CA HIS A 488 -16.21 27.28 18.65
C HIS A 488 -15.58 27.03 20.03
N THR A 489 -15.63 25.80 20.53
CA THR A 489 -15.15 25.46 21.87
C THR A 489 -13.72 24.94 21.80
N TRP A 490 -12.84 25.55 22.60
CA TRP A 490 -11.41 25.20 22.64
C TRP A 490 -11.00 24.88 24.08
N THR A 491 -10.19 23.85 24.26
CA THR A 491 -9.59 23.44 25.53
C THR A 491 -8.12 23.12 25.35
N THR A 492 -7.40 22.80 26.42
CA THR A 492 -6.02 22.31 26.35
C THR A 492 -5.97 20.78 26.38
N TRP A 493 -4.89 20.20 25.86
CA TRP A 493 -4.66 18.76 25.97
C TRP A 493 -4.62 18.31 27.43
N SER A 494 -3.98 19.08 28.32
CA SER A 494 -3.88 18.74 29.74
C SER A 494 -5.23 18.79 30.46
N THR A 495 -6.10 19.75 30.12
CA THR A 495 -7.50 19.80 30.63
C THR A 495 -8.31 18.61 30.13
N LEU A 496 -8.22 18.28 28.84
CA LEU A 496 -8.87 17.09 28.27
C LEU A 496 -8.39 15.81 28.97
N PHE A 497 -7.09 15.57 29.00
CA PHE A 497 -6.54 14.35 29.57
C PHE A 497 -6.78 14.21 31.08
N GLY A 498 -6.64 15.29 31.85
CA GLY A 498 -6.90 15.26 33.29
C GLY A 498 -8.35 14.89 33.62
N ALA A 499 -9.30 15.45 32.88
CA ALA A 499 -10.71 15.11 33.03
C ALA A 499 -10.96 13.64 32.66
N TRP A 500 -10.37 13.16 31.56
CA TRP A 500 -10.42 11.74 31.18
C TRP A 500 -9.93 10.83 32.30
N GLN A 501 -8.76 11.08 32.90
CA GLN A 501 -8.21 10.23 33.96
C GLN A 501 -9.17 10.08 35.13
N LYS A 502 -9.83 11.18 35.52
CA LYS A 502 -10.80 11.19 36.61
C LYS A 502 -12.06 10.40 36.25
N ILE A 503 -12.63 10.65 35.07
CA ILE A 503 -13.84 9.96 34.60
C ILE A 503 -13.60 8.47 34.37
N ALA A 504 -12.48 8.13 33.72
CA ALA A 504 -12.06 6.75 33.49
C ALA A 504 -11.94 5.99 34.82
N LEU A 505 -11.30 6.57 35.83
CA LEU A 505 -11.19 5.94 37.15
C LEU A 505 -12.57 5.66 37.76
N ILE A 506 -13.51 6.61 37.69
CA ILE A 506 -14.88 6.44 38.21
C ILE A 506 -15.61 5.32 37.48
N GLU A 507 -15.72 5.41 36.15
CA GLU A 507 -16.53 4.48 35.36
C GLU A 507 -15.93 3.08 35.30
N PHE A 508 -14.61 2.94 35.15
CA PHE A 508 -13.96 1.63 35.20
C PHE A 508 -13.99 1.01 36.59
N SER A 509 -14.01 1.80 37.66
CA SER A 509 -14.23 1.27 39.02
C SER A 509 -15.63 0.68 39.16
N LYS A 510 -16.67 1.35 38.63
CA LYS A 510 -18.04 0.80 38.61
C LYS A 510 -18.12 -0.50 37.81
N MET A 511 -17.31 -0.65 36.76
CA MET A 511 -17.23 -1.86 35.95
C MET A 511 -16.33 -2.96 36.55
N GLY A 512 -15.70 -2.73 37.72
CA GLY A 512 -14.81 -3.69 38.37
C GLY A 512 -13.47 -3.90 37.64
N MET A 513 -13.05 -2.95 36.79
CA MET A 513 -11.86 -3.05 35.93
C MET A 513 -10.60 -2.39 36.51
N VAL A 514 -10.64 -1.87 37.74
CA VAL A 514 -9.52 -1.17 38.38
C VAL A 514 -8.80 -2.10 39.38
N ILE A 515 -7.47 -2.24 39.23
CA ILE A 515 -6.64 -3.08 40.10
C ILE A 515 -6.12 -2.26 41.29
N TYR A 516 -6.41 -2.73 42.50
CA TYR A 516 -5.90 -2.17 43.76
C TYR A 516 -4.68 -2.98 44.25
N SER A 517 -3.69 -2.34 44.90
CA SER A 517 -2.62 -3.11 45.58
C SER A 517 -3.24 -4.01 46.63
N ALA A 518 -2.87 -5.28 46.62
CA ALA A 518 -2.82 -6.06 47.85
C ALA A 518 -1.66 -5.52 48.70
N GLN A 519 -1.94 -4.82 49.81
CA GLN A 519 -0.89 -4.55 50.80
C GLN A 519 -0.52 -5.88 51.48
N LYS A 520 0.79 -6.17 51.58
CA LYS A 520 1.28 -7.12 52.59
C LYS A 520 0.94 -6.56 53.96
N GLU A 521 0.15 -7.30 54.73
CA GLU A 521 -0.11 -7.02 56.15
C GLU A 521 1.23 -6.80 56.88
N LYS A 522 1.55 -5.54 57.19
CA LYS A 522 2.48 -5.24 58.28
C LYS A 522 1.66 -4.59 59.38
N GLY A 523 1.49 -5.35 60.47
CA GLY A 523 0.76 -4.92 61.66
C GLY A 523 1.31 -3.59 62.19
N GLY A 524 0.50 -2.54 62.05
CA GLY A 524 0.68 -1.26 62.71
C GLY A 524 -0.47 -1.06 63.70
N LYS A 525 -0.13 -0.85 64.97
CA LYS A 525 -1.10 -0.50 66.03
C LYS A 525 -1.62 0.91 65.74
N ASN A 526 -2.82 0.99 65.18
CA ASN A 526 -3.86 2.01 65.36
C ASN A 526 -4.86 1.81 64.21
N GLY A 527 -6.09 1.42 64.56
CA GLY A 527 -7.10 0.84 63.67
C GLY A 527 -7.80 1.80 62.70
N GLU A 528 -7.03 2.54 61.89
CA GLU A 528 -7.52 3.13 60.64
C GLU A 528 -6.63 2.64 59.51
N ALA A 529 -7.13 1.68 58.72
CA ALA A 529 -6.46 1.29 57.50
C ALA A 529 -6.56 2.46 56.50
N PRO A 530 -5.44 2.98 55.97
CA PRO A 530 -5.52 3.94 54.89
C PRO A 530 -6.22 3.30 53.68
N ALA A 531 -7.06 4.07 52.98
CA ALA A 531 -7.74 3.60 51.77
C ALA A 531 -6.71 3.01 50.78
N PRO A 532 -6.99 1.86 50.13
CA PRO A 532 -6.06 1.25 49.20
C PRO A 532 -5.76 2.19 48.03
N ASN A 533 -4.48 2.50 47.79
CA ASN A 533 -4.08 3.21 46.59
C ASN A 533 -4.34 2.33 45.35
N PRO A 534 -4.99 2.85 44.29
CA PRO A 534 -5.08 2.12 43.02
C PRO A 534 -3.66 1.90 42.47
N VAL A 535 -3.29 0.64 42.18
CA VAL A 535 -1.94 0.28 41.67
C VAL A 535 -1.85 0.39 40.16
N GLY A 536 -2.99 0.47 39.49
CA GLY A 536 -3.03 0.80 38.08
C GLY A 536 -4.20 0.13 37.39
N PHE A 537 -5.07 0.95 36.83
CA PHE A 537 -5.68 0.61 35.55
C PHE A 537 -4.57 0.75 34.49
N ARG A 538 -4.39 -0.19 33.56
CA ARG A 538 -3.55 0.05 32.37
C ARG A 538 -4.46 0.42 31.21
N PRO A 539 -4.72 1.72 31.00
CA PRO A 539 -5.61 2.20 29.96
C PRO A 539 -4.91 2.22 28.59
N SER A 540 -3.73 1.60 28.44
CA SER A 540 -2.93 1.62 27.21
C SER A 540 -3.66 1.08 25.96
N ALA A 541 -4.87 0.54 26.12
CA ALA A 541 -5.75 0.16 25.03
C ALA A 541 -6.60 1.32 24.47
N ILE A 542 -6.80 2.39 25.24
CA ILE A 542 -7.58 3.57 24.83
C ILE A 542 -6.63 4.61 24.25
N LYS A 543 -7.01 5.16 23.09
CA LYS A 543 -6.13 5.98 22.26
C LYS A 543 -5.58 7.21 23.00
N ILE A 544 -6.40 7.84 23.86
CA ILE A 544 -6.01 9.07 24.54
C ILE A 544 -4.87 8.87 25.54
N ASP A 545 -4.86 7.76 26.29
CA ASP A 545 -3.78 7.41 27.21
C ASP A 545 -2.50 7.06 26.46
N LEU A 546 -2.61 6.34 25.35
CA LEU A 546 -1.48 6.02 24.48
C LEU A 546 -0.80 7.30 23.97
N LEU A 547 -1.59 8.26 23.47
CA LEU A 547 -1.10 9.54 22.99
C LEU A 547 -0.45 10.36 24.11
N ASN A 548 -1.05 10.38 25.31
CA ASN A 548 -0.48 11.11 26.43
C ASN A 548 0.82 10.47 26.97
N ASN A 549 0.88 9.14 27.00
CA ASN A 549 2.08 8.40 27.39
C ASN A 549 3.22 8.62 26.38
N LEU A 550 2.91 8.61 25.08
CA LEU A 550 3.88 8.95 24.03
C LEU A 550 4.36 10.39 24.16
N ARG A 551 3.44 11.35 24.40
CA ARG A 551 3.79 12.75 24.63
C ARG A 551 4.75 12.89 25.80
N SER A 552 4.40 12.33 26.96
CA SER A 552 5.23 12.36 28.17
C SER A 552 6.58 11.67 27.95
N GLY A 553 6.59 10.51 27.29
CA GLY A 553 7.82 9.76 27.01
C GLY A 553 8.78 10.49 26.08
N VAL A 554 8.27 11.13 25.01
CA VAL A 554 9.09 11.87 24.05
C VAL A 554 9.53 13.22 24.62
N THR A 555 8.68 13.95 25.35
CA THR A 555 9.05 15.25 25.92
C THR A 555 10.04 15.14 27.08
N HIS A 556 9.95 14.09 27.90
CA HIS A 556 10.82 13.89 29.06
C HIS A 556 12.05 13.03 28.77
N HIS A 557 11.96 12.07 27.84
CA HIS A 557 12.98 11.04 27.60
C HIS A 557 13.20 10.77 26.10
N GLN A 558 13.31 11.83 25.27
CA GLN A 558 13.51 11.67 23.82
C GLN A 558 14.71 10.78 23.46
N GLN A 559 15.72 10.68 24.34
CA GLN A 559 16.93 9.88 24.12
C GLN A 559 16.69 8.37 24.10
N ASP A 560 15.61 7.88 24.72
CA ASP A 560 15.35 6.44 24.89
C ASP A 560 14.36 5.87 23.87
N GLN A 561 13.80 6.71 22.99
CA GLN A 561 12.78 6.30 22.02
C GLN A 561 13.41 5.60 20.81
N THR A 562 13.03 4.34 20.58
CA THR A 562 13.45 3.58 19.40
C THR A 562 12.37 3.59 18.31
N LEU A 563 12.78 3.35 17.05
CA LEU A 563 11.82 3.17 15.95
C LEU A 563 10.87 2.00 16.21
N CYS A 564 11.35 0.94 16.86
CA CYS A 564 10.54 -0.22 17.25
C CYS A 564 9.41 0.18 18.20
N ASP A 565 9.72 0.93 19.26
CA ASP A 565 8.72 1.37 20.24
C ASP A 565 7.67 2.28 19.60
N LEU A 566 8.10 3.19 18.72
CA LEU A 566 7.18 4.05 17.98
C LEU A 566 6.27 3.25 17.05
N ILE A 567 6.79 2.26 16.32
CA ILE A 567 5.95 1.39 15.45
C ILE A 567 4.91 0.63 16.28
N LEU A 568 5.33 0.04 17.41
CA LEU A 568 4.43 -0.73 18.28
C LEU A 568 3.33 0.14 18.90
N ASN A 569 3.70 1.31 19.41
CA ASN A 569 2.77 2.24 20.03
C ASN A 569 1.88 2.98 19.03
N THR A 570 2.16 2.89 17.72
CA THR A 570 1.38 3.59 16.68
C THR A 570 0.72 2.64 15.68
N ASN A 571 0.79 1.32 15.91
CA ASN A 571 0.26 0.31 14.99
C ASN A 571 -1.24 0.48 14.72
N SER A 572 -2.01 0.93 15.71
CA SER A 572 -3.46 1.19 15.59
C SER A 572 -3.82 2.46 14.81
N SER A 573 -2.84 3.31 14.48
CA SER A 573 -3.08 4.49 13.64
C SER A 573 -3.15 4.16 12.15
N ASN A 574 -3.64 5.11 11.36
CA ASN A 574 -3.92 5.04 9.94
C ASN A 574 -2.94 5.92 9.19
N ALA A 575 -2.42 5.38 8.09
CA ALA A 575 -1.62 6.13 7.14
C ALA A 575 -2.14 5.80 5.73
N THR A 576 -2.53 6.82 4.97
CA THR A 576 -3.04 6.66 3.60
C THR A 576 -1.93 6.28 2.63
N GLU A 577 -0.76 6.91 2.76
CA GLU A 577 0.47 6.53 2.07
C GLU A 577 1.25 5.51 2.93
N PRO A 578 1.50 4.29 2.44
CA PRO A 578 2.14 3.24 3.24
C PRO A 578 3.53 3.59 3.81
N ARG A 579 4.32 4.44 3.13
CA ARG A 579 5.65 4.86 3.62
C ARG A 579 5.58 5.75 4.87
N ASP A 580 4.45 6.42 5.07
CA ASP A 580 4.24 7.28 6.24
C ASP A 580 4.22 6.47 7.54
N ARG A 581 4.01 5.16 7.47
CA ARG A 581 4.22 4.23 8.60
C ARG A 581 5.62 4.31 9.20
N ILE A 582 6.59 4.79 8.42
CA ILE A 582 7.94 5.12 8.87
C ILE A 582 8.12 6.64 8.93
N TYR A 583 7.85 7.36 7.85
CA TYR A 583 8.15 8.79 7.75
C TYR A 583 7.38 9.65 8.76
N GLY A 584 6.17 9.25 9.14
CA GLY A 584 5.38 9.91 10.20
C GLY A 584 5.94 9.73 11.61
N LEU A 585 6.95 8.87 11.80
CA LEU A 585 7.58 8.60 13.10
C LEU A 585 8.98 9.25 13.22
N VAL A 586 9.62 9.57 12.09
CA VAL A 586 11.00 10.10 12.02
C VAL A 586 11.18 11.37 12.87
N GLY A 587 10.17 12.24 12.91
CA GLY A 587 10.18 13.46 13.72
C GLY A 587 10.22 13.23 15.23
N MET A 588 9.80 12.05 15.71
CA MET A 588 9.81 11.70 17.14
C MET A 588 11.09 10.99 17.59
N LEU A 589 11.89 10.49 16.64
CA LEU A 589 13.17 9.85 16.94
C LEU A 589 14.21 10.86 17.48
N PRO A 590 15.14 10.40 18.35
CA PRO A 590 16.31 11.17 18.73
C PRO A 590 17.12 11.60 17.49
N PRO A 591 17.82 12.75 17.52
CA PRO A 591 18.54 13.28 16.36
C PRO A 591 19.57 12.31 15.76
N SER A 592 20.22 11.48 16.57
CA SER A 592 21.19 10.47 16.12
C SER A 592 20.54 9.41 15.23
N LEU A 593 19.40 8.85 15.67
CA LEU A 593 18.66 7.83 14.93
C LEU A 593 17.91 8.41 13.72
N ARG A 594 17.41 9.65 13.86
CA ARG A 594 16.70 10.36 12.78
C ARG A 594 17.54 10.48 11.51
N GLN A 595 18.84 10.76 11.63
CA GLN A 595 19.74 10.95 10.49
C GLN A 595 20.01 9.67 9.69
N GLU A 596 19.76 8.50 10.27
CA GLU A 596 19.92 7.22 9.59
C GLU A 596 18.76 6.90 8.63
N ILE A 597 17.63 7.60 8.74
CA ILE A 597 16.42 7.35 7.94
C ILE A 597 16.24 8.47 6.92
N THR A 598 16.28 8.12 5.64
CA THR A 598 16.07 9.08 4.55
C THR A 598 14.61 9.11 4.13
N VAL A 599 13.98 10.28 4.23
CA VAL A 599 12.63 10.54 3.71
C VAL A 599 12.70 10.78 2.20
N ASP A 600 12.20 9.82 1.43
CA ASP A 600 12.08 9.96 -0.02
C ASP A 600 10.90 9.16 -0.58
N TYR A 601 9.85 9.90 -0.96
CA TYR A 601 8.64 9.32 -1.53
C TYR A 601 8.83 8.76 -2.96
N ALA A 602 9.97 8.97 -3.62
CA ALA A 602 10.30 8.32 -4.88
C ALA A 602 10.74 6.85 -4.68
N ARG A 603 11.19 6.46 -3.48
CA ARG A 603 11.75 5.12 -3.23
C ARG A 603 10.66 4.05 -3.21
N PRO A 604 10.93 2.83 -3.68
CA PRO A 604 9.99 1.72 -3.56
C PRO A 604 9.64 1.42 -2.10
N LEU A 605 8.39 1.00 -1.84
CA LEU A 605 7.91 0.69 -0.49
C LEU A 605 8.78 -0.37 0.21
N GLY A 606 9.17 -1.42 -0.51
CA GLY A 606 10.02 -2.50 0.01
C GLY A 606 11.38 -2.02 0.52
N THR A 607 11.98 -1.06 -0.19
CA THR A 607 13.25 -0.47 0.24
C THR A 607 13.10 0.30 1.55
N VAL A 608 12.04 1.12 1.69
CA VAL A 608 11.80 1.90 2.92
C VAL A 608 11.56 1.00 4.12
N PHE A 609 10.79 -0.08 3.96
CA PHE A 609 10.53 -1.03 5.03
C PHE A 609 11.77 -1.89 5.36
N ALA A 610 12.56 -2.27 4.37
CA ALA A 610 13.82 -2.99 4.57
C ALA A 610 14.84 -2.14 5.33
N GLU A 611 14.97 -0.85 5.01
CA GLU A 611 15.83 0.08 5.74
C GLU A 611 15.38 0.29 7.17
N ALA A 612 14.07 0.47 7.40
CA ALA A 612 13.53 0.57 8.75
C ALA A 612 13.82 -0.71 9.56
N ALA A 613 13.65 -1.89 8.95
CA ALA A 613 13.99 -3.16 9.57
C ALA A 613 15.49 -3.28 9.86
N ALA A 614 16.36 -2.93 8.91
CA ALA A 614 17.81 -2.91 9.09
C ALA A 614 18.23 -1.99 10.24
N HIS A 615 17.63 -0.80 10.32
CA HIS A 615 17.85 0.14 11.43
C HIS A 615 17.51 -0.51 12.78
N MET A 616 16.39 -1.21 12.89
CA MET A 616 16.02 -1.90 14.14
C MET A 616 16.95 -3.06 14.51
N PHE A 617 17.48 -3.81 13.53
CA PHE A 617 18.49 -4.84 13.79
C PHE A 617 19.80 -4.26 14.32
N ARG A 618 20.28 -3.13 13.75
CA ARG A 618 21.49 -2.44 14.22
C ARG A 618 21.38 -1.95 15.67
N HIS A 619 20.17 -1.62 16.11
CA HIS A 619 19.89 -1.06 17.44
C HIS A 619 19.25 -2.08 18.41
N GLY A 620 19.36 -3.40 18.14
CA GLY A 620 19.02 -4.46 19.10
C GLY A 620 17.53 -4.78 19.28
N LYS A 621 16.64 -4.24 18.44
CA LYS A 621 15.18 -4.43 18.53
C LYS A 621 14.56 -5.19 17.35
N GLY A 622 15.36 -5.56 16.35
CA GLY A 622 14.87 -6.20 15.12
C GLY A 622 14.15 -7.53 15.37
N ALA A 623 14.79 -8.47 16.06
CA ALA A 623 14.20 -9.78 16.36
C ALA A 623 12.94 -9.67 17.26
N PHE A 624 12.98 -8.75 18.23
CA PHE A 624 11.86 -8.45 19.11
C PHE A 624 10.62 -7.98 18.34
N LEU A 625 10.74 -6.98 17.47
CA LEU A 625 9.59 -6.48 16.71
C LEU A 625 8.95 -7.57 15.85
N ARG A 626 9.76 -8.44 15.27
CA ARG A 626 9.29 -9.53 14.38
C ARG A 626 8.46 -10.56 15.13
N SER A 627 8.70 -10.75 16.43
CA SER A 627 7.86 -11.60 17.28
C SER A 627 6.43 -11.06 17.46
N GLY A 628 6.27 -9.74 17.44
CA GLY A 628 5.00 -9.05 17.60
C GLY A 628 4.34 -8.63 16.28
N MET A 629 5.01 -8.80 15.15
CA MET A 629 4.41 -8.60 13.85
C MET A 629 4.13 -9.96 13.26
N ASP A 630 2.88 -10.42 13.34
CA ASP A 630 2.49 -11.68 12.73
C ASP A 630 2.91 -11.67 11.25
N LEU A 631 3.82 -12.56 10.88
CA LEU A 631 4.28 -12.74 9.49
C LEU A 631 3.18 -13.37 8.62
N MET A 632 1.98 -13.52 9.18
CA MET A 632 0.72 -13.87 8.54
C MET A 632 0.36 -12.91 7.42
N GLY A 633 0.91 -13.20 6.24
CA GLY A 633 0.66 -12.43 5.05
C GLY A 633 1.73 -12.65 3.99
N LEU A 634 2.05 -13.90 3.67
CA LEU A 634 2.37 -14.25 2.30
C LEU A 634 1.13 -13.98 1.44
N SER A 635 0.84 -12.70 1.20
CA SER A 635 0.39 -12.35 -0.14
C SER A 635 1.58 -12.67 -1.03
N SER A 636 1.31 -13.39 -2.09
CA SER A 636 2.06 -13.70 -3.32
C SER A 636 2.95 -12.60 -3.93
N ASP A 637 3.27 -11.56 -3.18
CA ASP A 637 4.09 -10.42 -3.54
C ASP A 637 5.57 -10.78 -3.27
N LEU A 638 6.23 -11.37 -4.28
CA LEU A 638 7.67 -11.71 -4.30
C LEU A 638 8.61 -10.48 -4.22
N THR A 639 8.10 -9.31 -3.83
CA THR A 639 8.78 -8.02 -3.93
C THR A 639 9.49 -7.59 -2.64
N PHE A 640 9.32 -8.34 -1.53
CA PHE A 640 9.95 -8.06 -0.24
C PHE A 640 10.77 -9.27 0.22
N PRO A 641 11.97 -9.06 0.81
CA PRO A 641 12.68 -10.12 1.50
C PRO A 641 11.85 -10.70 2.65
N SER A 642 11.98 -12.00 2.93
CA SER A 642 11.16 -12.67 3.96
C SER A 642 11.39 -12.11 5.35
N TRP A 643 12.56 -11.49 5.59
CA TRP A 643 12.93 -10.85 6.84
C TRP A 643 12.38 -9.40 7.02
N VAL A 644 11.67 -8.82 6.04
CA VAL A 644 11.11 -7.46 6.11
C VAL A 644 9.65 -7.47 6.58
N PRO A 645 9.27 -6.73 7.65
CA PRO A 645 7.91 -6.78 8.19
C PRO A 645 6.95 -5.92 7.38
N ARG A 646 5.68 -6.36 7.28
CA ARG A 646 4.59 -5.56 6.71
C ARG A 646 4.05 -4.60 7.77
N ILE A 647 4.63 -3.42 7.85
CA ILE A 647 4.28 -2.40 8.84
C ILE A 647 2.90 -1.81 8.51
N GLY A 648 2.00 -1.78 9.50
CA GLY A 648 0.67 -1.18 9.37
C GLY A 648 -0.48 -2.11 8.95
N ASN A 649 -0.29 -3.45 8.96
CA ASN A 649 -1.38 -4.40 8.75
C ASN A 649 -2.27 -4.49 10.00
N LYS A 650 -3.50 -3.97 9.89
CA LYS A 650 -4.50 -3.92 10.97
C LYS A 650 -5.06 -5.27 11.39
N MET A 651 -4.86 -6.35 10.62
CA MET A 651 -5.36 -7.69 10.98
C MET A 651 -4.67 -8.26 12.23
N LEU A 652 -3.68 -7.57 12.79
CA LEU A 652 -2.72 -8.11 13.76
C LEU A 652 -2.78 -7.36 15.10
N LEU A 653 -3.98 -7.27 15.68
CA LEU A 653 -4.21 -6.59 16.96
C LEU A 653 -3.62 -7.29 18.19
N ASN A 654 -2.74 -8.28 18.04
CA ASN A 654 -2.05 -8.90 19.16
C ASN A 654 -0.57 -9.09 18.87
N PRO A 655 0.28 -8.06 19.10
CA PRO A 655 1.75 -8.15 19.01
C PRO A 655 2.38 -9.05 20.07
N THR A 656 1.55 -9.86 20.69
CA THR A 656 1.88 -10.72 21.79
C THR A 656 1.50 -12.14 21.49
N ARG A 657 0.88 -12.52 20.36
CA ARG A 657 0.17 -13.82 20.16
C ARG A 657 0.91 -15.04 20.74
N PHE A 658 2.24 -15.11 20.58
CA PHE A 658 3.11 -16.17 21.14
C PHE A 658 4.08 -15.71 22.25
N TYR A 659 3.96 -14.48 22.74
CA TYR A 659 4.71 -13.94 23.87
C TYR A 659 4.26 -14.60 25.19
N PRO A 660 5.18 -15.12 26.00
CA PRO A 660 4.88 -15.71 27.30
C PRO A 660 4.41 -14.63 28.29
N PRO A 661 3.34 -14.87 29.07
CA PRO A 661 2.92 -13.99 30.16
C PRO A 661 3.97 -13.90 31.29
N GLY A 662 4.81 -12.84 31.34
CA GLY A 662 5.83 -12.69 32.38
C GLY A 662 6.91 -11.62 32.09
N ILE A 663 7.77 -11.32 33.08
CA ILE A 663 8.90 -10.40 32.93
C ILE A 663 9.94 -11.04 32.00
N GLY A 664 10.16 -10.39 30.84
CA GLY A 664 11.43 -10.37 30.11
C GLY A 664 12.06 -11.72 29.78
N VAL A 665 11.37 -12.56 29.02
CA VAL A 665 12.01 -13.75 28.46
C VAL A 665 12.65 -13.40 27.12
N SER A 666 13.96 -13.52 27.03
CA SER A 666 14.65 -13.60 25.75
C SER A 666 15.85 -14.49 25.93
N GLY A 667 16.03 -15.45 25.02
CA GLY A 667 17.18 -16.35 24.98
C GLY A 667 18.49 -15.66 24.59
N ALA A 668 18.80 -14.52 25.21
CA ALA A 668 20.04 -13.71 25.18
C ALA A 668 19.79 -12.25 25.64
N GLY A 669 18.54 -11.88 26.00
CA GLY A 669 18.13 -10.51 26.38
C GLY A 669 17.47 -9.71 25.25
N ALA A 670 16.38 -8.99 25.59
CA ALA A 670 15.53 -8.25 24.62
C ALA A 670 16.18 -7.01 23.95
N ASP A 671 17.46 -6.76 24.25
CA ASP A 671 18.28 -5.68 23.72
C ASP A 671 19.51 -6.19 22.95
N ALA A 672 19.60 -7.50 22.71
CA ALA A 672 20.73 -8.08 22.01
C ALA A 672 20.86 -7.54 20.58
N VAL A 673 22.00 -6.93 20.26
CA VAL A 673 22.35 -6.51 18.90
C VAL A 673 22.72 -7.76 18.10
N ASN A 674 21.72 -8.33 17.43
CA ASN A 674 21.84 -9.53 16.63
C ASN A 674 21.14 -9.35 15.28
N GLY A 675 21.88 -9.52 14.19
CA GLY A 675 21.39 -9.28 12.84
C GLY A 675 22.17 -8.17 12.12
N SER A 676 22.70 -8.48 10.94
CA SER A 676 23.30 -7.51 10.01
C SER A 676 22.65 -7.65 8.64
N VAL A 677 22.26 -6.53 8.05
CA VAL A 677 21.63 -6.50 6.73
C VAL A 677 22.67 -6.03 5.71
N ASP A 678 22.79 -6.75 4.60
CA ASP A 678 23.68 -6.42 3.50
C ASP A 678 23.27 -5.12 2.80
N GLU A 679 24.19 -4.53 2.04
CA GLU A 679 23.93 -3.30 1.27
C GLU A 679 22.82 -3.46 0.24
N ASP A 680 22.55 -4.69 -0.21
CA ASP A 680 21.47 -5.00 -1.15
C ASP A 680 20.06 -4.85 -0.54
N LEU A 681 19.96 -4.72 0.80
CA LEU A 681 18.72 -4.71 1.58
C LEU A 681 17.83 -5.93 1.31
N LYS A 682 18.41 -7.03 0.83
CA LYS A 682 17.75 -8.30 0.58
C LYS A 682 18.24 -9.40 1.49
N THR A 683 19.46 -9.32 1.98
CA THR A 683 20.05 -10.40 2.78
C THR A 683 20.23 -9.97 4.24
N LEU A 684 19.65 -10.73 5.17
CA LEU A 684 19.85 -10.60 6.61
C LEU A 684 20.70 -11.76 7.12
N ARG A 685 21.83 -11.46 7.77
CA ARG A 685 22.65 -12.43 8.51
C ARG A 685 22.33 -12.32 9.99
N ILE A 686 21.81 -13.38 10.59
CA ILE A 686 21.36 -13.38 11.99
C ILE A 686 21.82 -14.63 12.73
N ARG A 687 22.25 -14.49 13.99
CA ARG A 687 22.69 -15.63 14.80
C ARG A 687 21.53 -16.24 15.58
N GLY A 688 21.57 -17.56 15.74
CA GLY A 688 20.61 -18.27 16.57
C GLY A 688 21.03 -19.69 16.89
N LEU A 689 20.29 -20.29 17.81
CA LEU A 689 20.50 -21.65 18.27
C LEU A 689 19.57 -22.61 17.52
N PRO A 690 20.09 -23.58 16.74
CA PRO A 690 19.26 -24.61 16.10
C PRO A 690 18.67 -25.54 17.17
N ILE A 691 17.35 -25.64 17.25
CA ILE A 691 16.66 -26.48 18.25
C ILE A 691 16.31 -27.85 17.67
N ASP A 692 15.52 -27.88 16.61
CA ASP A 692 14.97 -29.11 16.02
C ASP A 692 14.48 -28.88 14.58
N THR A 693 13.94 -29.90 13.93
CA THR A 693 13.33 -29.83 12.60
C THR A 693 11.87 -30.29 12.66
N VAL A 694 10.98 -29.60 11.96
CA VAL A 694 9.56 -29.94 11.88
C VAL A 694 9.39 -31.28 11.18
N LEU A 695 8.70 -32.21 11.85
CA LEU A 695 8.44 -33.56 11.36
C LEU A 695 7.09 -33.66 10.66
N GLU A 696 6.05 -33.08 11.25
CA GLU A 696 4.67 -33.18 10.78
C GLU A 696 3.82 -32.03 11.35
N LYS A 697 2.76 -31.63 10.62
CA LYS A 697 1.85 -30.55 11.04
C LYS A 697 0.38 -30.87 10.74
N ILE A 698 -0.51 -30.14 11.42
CA ILE A 698 -1.96 -30.06 11.17
C ILE A 698 -2.35 -28.58 11.08
N SER A 699 -2.88 -28.19 9.93
CA SER A 699 -3.31 -26.83 9.60
C SER A 699 -4.75 -26.51 10.04
N PHE A 700 -5.03 -25.26 10.40
CA PHE A 700 -6.37 -24.77 10.75
C PHE A 700 -6.88 -23.73 9.75
N ASP A 701 -7.91 -24.09 8.99
CA ASP A 701 -8.52 -23.23 7.99
C ASP A 701 -9.12 -21.96 8.62
N LYS A 702 -8.97 -20.81 7.95
CA LYS A 702 -9.55 -19.54 8.40
C LYS A 702 -11.08 -19.65 8.40
N GLY A 703 -11.69 -19.68 9.58
CA GLY A 703 -13.15 -19.75 9.77
C GLY A 703 -13.73 -21.17 9.87
N GLY A 704 -12.91 -22.22 9.85
CA GLY A 704 -13.34 -23.59 10.12
C GLY A 704 -13.42 -23.88 11.63
N ASP A 705 -14.27 -24.82 12.04
CA ASP A 705 -14.31 -25.27 13.44
C ASP A 705 -13.08 -26.13 13.75
N CYS A 706 -12.12 -25.54 14.47
CA CYS A 706 -10.88 -26.20 14.89
C CYS A 706 -11.12 -27.48 15.73
N LEU A 707 -12.29 -27.61 16.37
CA LEU A 707 -12.64 -28.75 17.22
C LEU A 707 -12.73 -30.07 16.43
N VAL A 708 -13.02 -30.02 15.12
CA VAL A 708 -13.10 -31.22 14.27
C VAL A 708 -11.75 -31.95 14.17
N LYS A 709 -10.63 -31.23 14.36
CA LYS A 709 -9.26 -31.77 14.23
C LYS A 709 -8.66 -32.19 15.58
N PHE A 710 -9.37 -32.08 16.70
CA PHE A 710 -8.82 -32.35 18.04
C PHE A 710 -8.29 -33.78 18.23
N SER A 711 -9.01 -34.80 17.76
CA SER A 711 -8.53 -36.19 17.84
C SER A 711 -7.23 -36.42 17.06
N GLN A 712 -7.06 -35.71 15.93
CA GLN A 712 -5.84 -35.76 15.13
C GLN A 712 -4.68 -35.06 15.85
N ILE A 713 -4.95 -33.96 16.55
CA ILE A 713 -3.97 -33.25 17.38
C ILE A 713 -3.49 -34.15 18.53
N GLU A 714 -4.41 -34.82 19.23
CA GLU A 714 -4.03 -35.73 20.32
C GLU A 714 -3.17 -36.88 19.83
N ALA A 715 -3.55 -37.51 18.71
CA ALA A 715 -2.75 -38.55 18.08
C ALA A 715 -1.35 -38.04 17.68
N LEU A 716 -1.25 -36.80 17.17
CA LEU A 716 0.04 -36.22 16.81
C LEU A 716 0.89 -35.88 18.05
N ALA A 717 0.27 -35.42 19.13
CA ALA A 717 0.95 -35.17 20.40
C ALA A 717 1.41 -36.47 21.09
N ASP A 718 0.63 -37.55 20.99
CA ASP A 718 1.04 -38.89 21.43
C ASP A 718 2.25 -39.38 20.64
N LYS A 719 2.23 -39.22 19.31
CA LYS A 719 3.36 -39.53 18.43
C LYS A 719 4.62 -38.74 18.81
N ALA A 720 4.51 -37.45 19.15
CA ALA A 720 5.65 -36.67 19.62
C ALA A 720 6.26 -37.22 20.92
N ARG A 721 5.42 -37.69 21.85
CA ARG A 721 5.87 -38.33 23.09
C ARG A 721 6.58 -39.66 22.81
N GLU A 722 6.07 -40.47 21.88
CA GLU A 722 6.73 -41.70 21.43
C GLU A 722 8.09 -41.41 20.79
N VAL A 723 8.17 -40.41 19.91
CA VAL A 723 9.43 -39.96 19.29
C VAL A 723 10.45 -39.50 20.34
N ALA A 724 10.01 -38.76 21.35
CA ALA A 724 10.87 -38.33 22.45
C ALA A 724 11.41 -39.52 23.27
N LEU A 725 10.58 -40.55 23.51
CA LEU A 725 10.96 -41.78 24.20
C LEU A 725 11.93 -42.64 23.38
N LEU A 726 11.67 -42.84 22.07
CA LEU A 726 12.52 -43.63 21.18
C LEU A 726 13.91 -43.02 21.03
N ASN A 727 14.00 -41.71 20.83
CA ASN A 727 15.29 -41.01 20.74
C ASN A 727 16.11 -41.13 22.03
N LYS A 728 15.46 -41.19 23.20
CA LYS A 728 16.13 -41.42 24.48
C LYS A 728 16.78 -42.81 24.59
N VAL A 729 16.26 -43.80 23.86
CA VAL A 729 16.67 -45.22 23.96
C VAL A 729 17.64 -45.61 22.85
N GLU A 730 17.44 -45.15 21.62
CA GLU A 730 18.13 -45.67 20.43
C GLU A 730 19.32 -44.81 19.95
N LYS A 731 19.41 -43.52 20.31
CA LYS A 731 20.46 -42.59 19.85
C LYS A 731 20.95 -41.64 20.96
N PRO A 732 21.99 -42.01 21.73
CA PRO A 732 22.57 -41.13 22.76
C PRO A 732 23.11 -39.79 22.23
N ASP A 733 23.47 -39.72 20.94
CA ASP A 733 23.94 -38.50 20.24
C ASP A 733 22.80 -37.55 19.79
N ALA A 734 21.53 -37.85 20.11
CA ALA A 734 20.36 -37.08 19.67
C ALA A 734 19.97 -35.93 20.63
N ARG A 735 20.97 -35.16 21.11
CA ARG A 735 20.77 -33.97 21.99
C ARG A 735 19.99 -34.30 23.29
N PRO A 736 20.49 -35.20 24.15
CA PRO A 736 19.75 -35.71 25.31
C PRO A 736 19.32 -34.64 26.32
N TYR A 737 20.07 -33.53 26.41
CA TYR A 737 19.77 -32.35 27.22
C TYR A 737 18.46 -31.64 26.83
N LEU A 738 17.90 -31.89 25.63
CA LEU A 738 16.60 -31.34 25.22
C LEU A 738 15.39 -32.09 25.80
N THR A 739 15.61 -33.29 26.36
CA THR A 739 14.53 -34.17 26.84
C THR A 739 13.67 -33.56 27.95
N PRO A 740 14.21 -32.85 28.96
CA PRO A 740 13.42 -32.28 30.07
C PRO A 740 12.33 -31.29 29.61
N PHE A 741 12.58 -30.56 28.53
CA PHE A 741 11.67 -29.53 28.02
C PHE A 741 10.41 -30.11 27.36
N LYS A 742 10.50 -31.27 26.70
CA LYS A 742 9.45 -31.84 25.85
C LYS A 742 8.18 -32.28 26.59
N THR A 743 8.29 -32.49 27.91
CA THR A 743 7.16 -32.91 28.76
C THR A 743 6.76 -31.85 29.79
N LYS A 744 7.38 -30.67 29.75
CA LYS A 744 7.19 -29.64 30.78
C LYS A 744 5.79 -29.03 30.75
N GLU A 745 5.20 -28.91 29.57
CA GLU A 745 3.91 -28.26 29.38
C GLU A 745 2.84 -29.22 28.83
N PRO A 746 1.63 -29.24 29.41
CA PRO A 746 0.52 -30.03 28.88
C PRO A 746 -0.02 -29.46 27.56
N LEU A 747 -0.49 -30.35 26.68
CA LEU A 747 -1.01 -30.00 25.35
C LEU A 747 -2.06 -28.87 25.37
N TRP A 748 -2.95 -28.86 26.35
CA TRP A 748 -4.01 -27.84 26.45
C TRP A 748 -3.45 -26.42 26.60
N ARG A 749 -2.29 -26.24 27.25
CA ARG A 749 -1.61 -24.93 27.30
C ARG A 749 -1.01 -24.59 25.95
N THR A 750 -0.38 -25.55 25.29
CA THR A 750 0.27 -25.37 23.98
C THR A 750 -0.73 -24.89 22.92
N LEU A 751 -1.95 -25.45 22.88
CA LEU A 751 -2.99 -25.08 21.90
C LEU A 751 -3.48 -23.63 22.01
N ILE A 752 -3.27 -23.00 23.16
CA ILE A 752 -3.66 -21.61 23.43
C ILE A 752 -2.45 -20.71 23.70
N ALA A 753 -1.24 -21.18 23.39
CA ALA A 753 0.03 -20.50 23.68
C ALA A 753 0.13 -20.04 25.16
N ASN A 754 -0.42 -20.84 26.08
CA ASN A 754 -0.49 -20.64 27.53
C ASN A 754 -1.13 -19.31 27.97
N LYS A 755 -2.21 -18.89 27.29
CA LYS A 755 -2.89 -17.61 27.58
C LYS A 755 -4.33 -17.70 28.05
N ALA A 756 -4.65 -16.88 29.05
CA ALA A 756 -6.03 -16.63 29.46
C ALA A 756 -6.79 -15.74 28.46
N TYR A 757 -8.11 -15.89 28.41
CA TYR A 757 -8.97 -15.05 27.56
C TYR A 757 -9.15 -13.62 28.10
N SER A 758 -9.19 -13.48 29.42
CA SER A 758 -9.71 -12.30 30.14
C SER A 758 -8.78 -11.10 30.28
N ALA A 759 -7.50 -11.20 29.91
CA ALA A 759 -6.56 -10.13 30.23
C ALA A 759 -5.53 -9.90 29.13
N GLY A 760 -5.56 -8.68 28.58
CA GLY A 760 -4.68 -8.17 27.54
C GLY A 760 -3.30 -8.81 27.54
N ALA A 761 -3.16 -9.86 26.74
CA ALA A 761 -1.92 -10.53 26.35
C ALA A 761 -0.96 -11.06 27.43
N ARG A 762 -1.21 -10.87 28.73
CA ARG A 762 -0.19 -11.00 29.79
C ARG A 762 -0.59 -11.86 30.98
N GLU A 763 -1.71 -12.56 30.94
CA GLU A 763 -2.07 -13.56 31.96
C GLU A 763 -1.86 -14.99 31.45
N LEU A 764 -1.23 -15.80 32.30
CA LEU A 764 -1.06 -17.24 32.09
C LEU A 764 -2.43 -17.93 32.10
N ALA A 765 -2.57 -18.96 31.28
CA ALA A 765 -3.77 -19.78 31.30
C ALA A 765 -3.91 -20.50 32.66
N PRO A 766 -5.03 -20.34 33.38
CA PRO A 766 -5.25 -20.97 34.66
C PRO A 766 -5.37 -22.49 34.51
N ASP A 767 -4.94 -23.26 35.52
CA ASP A 767 -5.02 -24.73 35.50
C ASP A 767 -6.45 -25.26 35.28
N SER A 768 -7.47 -24.46 35.63
CA SER A 768 -8.88 -24.78 35.40
C SER A 768 -9.20 -25.03 33.92
N TYR A 769 -8.43 -24.45 32.98
CA TYR A 769 -8.60 -24.67 31.54
C TYR A 769 -8.29 -26.11 31.13
N GLY A 770 -7.45 -26.83 31.88
CA GLY A 770 -7.21 -28.25 31.65
C GLY A 770 -8.48 -29.11 31.84
N GLU A 771 -9.37 -28.73 32.77
CA GLU A 771 -10.69 -29.36 32.93
C GLU A 771 -11.59 -29.06 31.73
N MET A 772 -11.58 -27.81 31.26
CA MET A 772 -12.37 -27.37 30.11
C MET A 772 -11.95 -28.12 28.83
N TYR A 773 -10.64 -28.29 28.63
CA TYR A 773 -10.08 -29.08 27.54
C TYR A 773 -10.56 -30.54 27.59
N ARG A 774 -10.47 -31.19 28.76
CA ARG A 774 -10.94 -32.58 28.92
C ARG A 774 -12.43 -32.73 28.66
N ARG A 775 -13.23 -31.73 29.03
CA ARG A 775 -14.67 -31.70 28.71
C ARG A 775 -14.92 -31.52 27.22
N LEU A 776 -14.17 -30.68 26.53
CA LEU A 776 -14.26 -30.51 25.07
C LEU A 776 -13.96 -31.82 24.31
N LEU A 777 -13.00 -32.62 24.78
CA LEU A 777 -12.71 -33.94 24.20
C LEU A 777 -13.86 -34.95 24.38
N GLY A 778 -14.65 -34.81 25.44
CA GLY A 778 -15.79 -35.68 25.72
C GLY A 778 -17.06 -35.36 24.92
N VAL A 779 -17.09 -34.27 24.14
CA VAL A 779 -18.22 -33.89 23.28
C VAL A 779 -18.04 -34.53 21.90
N HIS A 780 -18.99 -35.38 21.47
CA HIS A 780 -18.93 -35.99 20.13
C HIS A 780 -19.04 -34.94 19.02
N THR A 781 -18.23 -35.09 17.96
CA THR A 781 -18.12 -34.16 16.83
C THR A 781 -19.46 -33.89 16.11
N THR A 782 -20.40 -34.83 16.19
CA THR A 782 -21.77 -34.72 15.65
C THR A 782 -22.67 -33.80 16.48
N ASP A 783 -22.50 -33.74 17.81
CA ASP A 783 -23.28 -32.86 18.69
C ASP A 783 -22.89 -31.38 18.56
N LEU A 784 -21.66 -31.09 18.11
CA LEU A 784 -21.15 -29.73 17.87
C LEU A 784 -21.69 -29.09 16.58
N LEU A 785 -22.04 -29.91 15.59
CA LEU A 785 -22.54 -29.45 14.27
C LEU A 785 -24.06 -29.27 14.26
N GLU A 786 -24.81 -30.04 15.06
CA GLU A 786 -26.27 -30.02 15.06
C GLU A 786 -26.90 -29.10 16.14
N LYS A 787 -26.13 -28.69 17.15
CA LYS A 787 -26.61 -27.72 18.15
C LYS A 787 -26.02 -26.34 17.90
N LYS A 788 -26.92 -25.38 17.66
CA LYS A 788 -26.74 -24.04 18.21
C LYS A 788 -26.47 -24.19 19.72
N ILE A 789 -25.19 -24.23 20.10
CA ILE A 789 -24.79 -23.81 21.45
C ILE A 789 -24.97 -22.28 21.46
N ASP A 790 -26.23 -21.84 21.38
CA ASP A 790 -26.63 -20.53 21.85
C ASP A 790 -26.55 -20.63 23.38
N ASN A 791 -25.65 -19.83 23.97
CA ASN A 791 -25.56 -19.46 25.39
C ASN A 791 -25.95 -20.56 26.42
N GLU A 792 -24.99 -21.28 27.01
CA GLU A 792 -25.03 -21.53 28.48
C GLU A 792 -23.91 -22.39 29.11
N ASP A 793 -23.00 -23.07 28.38
CA ASP A 793 -21.89 -23.72 29.09
C ASP A 793 -20.74 -22.74 29.37
N ALA A 794 -21.00 -21.81 30.30
CA ALA A 794 -20.01 -20.87 30.83
C ALA A 794 -18.71 -21.56 31.25
N SER A 795 -18.78 -22.85 31.60
CA SER A 795 -17.65 -23.60 32.12
C SER A 795 -16.65 -24.09 31.07
N ILE A 796 -16.91 -23.96 29.76
CA ILE A 796 -15.91 -24.22 28.69
C ILE A 796 -15.68 -23.02 27.75
N ARG A 797 -16.47 -21.94 27.93
CA ARG A 797 -16.53 -20.79 27.02
C ARG A 797 -15.18 -20.09 26.87
N GLU A 798 -14.48 -19.83 27.97
CA GLU A 798 -13.23 -19.07 27.93
C GLU A 798 -12.14 -19.79 27.14
N TYR A 799 -11.92 -21.08 27.43
CA TYR A 799 -10.94 -21.88 26.71
C TYR A 799 -11.28 -22.00 25.22
N ARG A 800 -12.56 -22.17 24.86
CA ARG A 800 -12.99 -22.18 23.46
C ARG A 800 -12.70 -20.86 22.75
N LEU A 801 -12.90 -19.73 23.42
CA LEU A 801 -12.58 -18.41 22.85
C LEU A 801 -11.06 -18.23 22.67
N CYS A 802 -10.22 -18.78 23.57
CA CYS A 802 -8.77 -18.83 23.35
C CYS A 802 -8.40 -19.63 22.09
N LEU A 803 -9.00 -20.81 21.90
CA LEU A 803 -8.74 -21.64 20.72
C LEU A 803 -9.11 -20.91 19.42
N LEU A 804 -10.28 -20.26 19.40
CA LEU A 804 -10.74 -19.47 18.24
C LEU A 804 -9.86 -18.24 17.97
N ASN A 805 -9.15 -17.74 18.99
CA ASN A 805 -8.21 -16.64 18.85
C ASN A 805 -6.81 -17.09 18.38
N ILE A 806 -6.36 -18.29 18.80
CA ILE A 806 -5.00 -18.77 18.53
C ILE A 806 -4.94 -19.67 17.28
N LEU A 807 -5.81 -20.66 17.13
CA LEU A 807 -5.66 -21.68 16.09
C LEU A 807 -5.90 -21.18 14.65
N PRO A 808 -6.92 -20.34 14.35
CA PRO A 808 -7.17 -19.92 12.96
C PRO A 808 -5.98 -19.22 12.30
N GLY A 809 -5.59 -19.72 11.13
CA GLY A 809 -4.43 -19.24 10.38
C GLY A 809 -3.08 -19.81 10.86
N ASN A 810 -3.05 -20.64 11.89
CA ASN A 810 -1.86 -21.33 12.39
C ASN A 810 -1.93 -22.84 12.08
N CYS A 811 -0.86 -23.55 12.41
CA CYS A 811 -0.81 -25.01 12.45
C CYS A 811 -0.27 -25.50 13.80
N PHE A 812 -0.70 -26.69 14.20
CA PHE A 812 -0.05 -27.48 15.25
C PHE A 812 1.00 -28.36 14.61
N PHE A 813 2.23 -28.38 15.13
CA PHE A 813 3.32 -29.16 14.58
C PHE A 813 4.07 -29.94 15.66
N ILE A 814 4.73 -31.00 15.22
CA ILE A 814 5.66 -31.80 16.03
C ILE A 814 7.03 -31.85 15.35
N THR A 815 8.08 -32.05 16.13
CA THR A 815 9.46 -32.03 15.64
C THR A 815 10.12 -33.42 15.66
N SER A 816 11.29 -33.54 15.03
CA SER A 816 12.02 -34.80 14.86
C SER A 816 12.53 -35.40 16.18
N THR A 817 12.73 -34.56 17.20
CA THR A 817 13.10 -35.02 18.54
C THR A 817 11.93 -35.06 19.53
N GLY A 818 10.73 -34.63 19.12
CA GLY A 818 9.48 -34.78 19.90
C GLY A 818 8.99 -33.54 20.64
N PHE A 819 9.35 -32.33 20.22
CA PHE A 819 8.66 -31.11 20.67
C PHE A 819 7.28 -30.98 20.00
N CYS A 820 6.38 -30.27 20.68
CA CYS A 820 5.08 -29.86 20.17
C CYS A 820 5.01 -28.32 20.14
N GLY A 821 4.38 -27.75 19.12
CA GLY A 821 4.25 -26.31 19.00
C GLY A 821 3.08 -25.84 18.14
N ILE A 822 2.82 -24.54 18.22
CA ILE A 822 1.90 -23.81 17.34
C ILE A 822 2.73 -22.81 16.55
N GLY A 823 2.56 -22.77 15.24
CA GLY A 823 3.27 -21.83 14.37
C GLY A 823 2.43 -21.43 13.17
N PRO A 824 2.98 -20.62 12.27
CA PRO A 824 2.26 -20.16 11.10
C PRO A 824 1.84 -21.31 10.20
N ASP A 825 0.68 -21.22 9.56
CA ASP A 825 0.21 -22.27 8.64
C ASP A 825 1.19 -22.57 7.49
N VAL A 826 2.06 -21.61 7.16
CA VAL A 826 3.09 -21.75 6.12
C VAL A 826 4.24 -22.68 6.51
N VAL A 827 4.36 -23.09 7.78
CA VAL A 827 5.36 -24.05 8.26
C VAL A 827 5.18 -25.39 7.52
N GLU A 828 6.25 -26.09 7.16
CA GLU A 828 6.21 -27.37 6.48
C GLU A 828 7.18 -28.38 7.10
N LYS A 829 7.00 -29.66 6.80
CA LYS A 829 7.96 -30.71 7.16
C LYS A 829 9.33 -30.39 6.59
N GLY A 830 10.36 -30.49 7.43
CA GLY A 830 11.75 -30.15 7.09
C GLY A 830 12.17 -28.72 7.44
N ASP A 831 11.24 -27.85 7.83
CA ASP A 831 11.60 -26.53 8.32
C ASP A 831 12.36 -26.63 9.65
N GLN A 832 13.34 -25.75 9.85
CA GLN A 832 14.17 -25.70 11.06
C GLN A 832 13.53 -24.81 12.13
N LEU A 833 13.47 -25.33 13.36
CA LEU A 833 13.10 -24.59 14.56
C LEU A 833 14.35 -24.00 15.20
N VAL A 834 14.38 -22.68 15.36
CA VAL A 834 15.58 -21.92 15.77
C VAL A 834 15.20 -20.88 16.82
N VAL A 835 16.02 -20.72 17.86
CA VAL A 835 15.94 -19.57 18.76
C VAL A 835 16.90 -18.49 18.27
N LEU A 836 16.37 -17.45 17.63
CA LEU A 836 17.18 -16.30 17.20
C LEU A 836 17.52 -15.45 18.43
N PHE A 837 18.80 -15.11 18.63
CA PHE A 837 19.19 -14.31 19.79
C PHE A 837 18.52 -12.92 19.77
N GLY A 838 18.06 -12.46 20.93
CA GLY A 838 17.26 -11.23 21.07
C GLY A 838 15.77 -11.40 20.74
N ALA A 839 15.34 -12.56 20.24
CA ALA A 839 13.92 -12.87 20.12
C ALA A 839 13.31 -13.27 21.48
N PRO A 840 12.02 -12.97 21.71
CA PRO A 840 11.27 -13.45 22.86
C PRO A 840 10.56 -14.80 22.61
N ALA A 841 10.72 -15.39 21.42
CA ALA A 841 10.10 -16.66 21.04
C ALA A 841 10.93 -17.37 19.95
N PRO A 842 10.80 -18.70 19.81
CA PRO A 842 11.37 -19.45 18.69
C PRO A 842 10.81 -19.01 17.32
N PHE A 843 11.62 -19.23 16.28
CA PHE A 843 11.28 -18.98 14.88
C PHE A 843 11.41 -20.26 14.05
N VAL A 844 10.65 -20.31 12.96
CA VAL A 844 10.74 -21.37 11.96
C VAL A 844 11.38 -20.81 10.69
N LEU A 845 12.45 -21.47 10.23
CA LEU A 845 13.20 -21.15 9.02
C LEU A 845 13.08 -22.29 8.00
N ARG A 846 12.84 -21.95 6.74
CA ARG A 846 12.88 -22.91 5.63
C ARG A 846 14.17 -22.78 4.86
N GLU A 847 14.90 -23.87 4.72
CA GLU A 847 16.05 -23.93 3.82
C GLU A 847 15.58 -23.86 2.35
N ASN A 848 16.11 -22.90 1.60
CA ASN A 848 15.75 -22.69 0.20
C ASN A 848 16.81 -23.33 -0.70
N CYS A 849 16.67 -24.63 -0.97
CA CYS A 849 17.51 -25.34 -1.93
C CYS A 849 17.17 -24.89 -3.38
N GLY A 850 17.72 -23.77 -3.84
CA GLY A 850 17.78 -23.45 -5.27
C GLY A 850 16.95 -22.27 -5.79
N GLU A 851 16.88 -21.13 -5.10
CA GLU A 851 16.55 -19.87 -5.78
C GLU A 851 17.83 -19.30 -6.44
N GLN A 852 17.97 -19.58 -7.74
CA GLN A 852 18.85 -18.78 -8.59
C GLN A 852 18.22 -17.39 -8.73
N ASP A 853 18.92 -16.35 -8.27
CA ASP A 853 18.56 -14.97 -8.62
C ASP A 853 18.45 -14.88 -10.15
N GLY A 854 17.56 -14.02 -10.67
CA GLY A 854 17.36 -13.80 -12.12
C GLY A 854 18.61 -13.35 -12.90
N ASN A 855 19.76 -13.24 -12.22
CA ASN A 855 21.10 -12.95 -12.76
C ASN A 855 22.05 -14.16 -12.73
N GLY A 856 21.66 -15.33 -12.21
CA GLY A 856 22.50 -16.53 -12.16
C GLY A 856 23.63 -16.52 -11.13
N GLU A 857 23.68 -15.53 -10.24
CA GLU A 857 24.61 -15.51 -9.10
C GLU A 857 23.90 -16.09 -7.87
N GLY A 858 24.07 -17.39 -7.62
CA GLY A 858 23.96 -17.88 -6.25
C GLY A 858 25.10 -17.28 -5.43
N ILE A 859 24.89 -16.99 -4.15
CA ILE A 859 26.03 -16.80 -3.25
C ILE A 859 26.75 -18.15 -3.20
N GLU A 860 27.85 -18.30 -3.96
CA GLU A 860 28.60 -19.55 -4.02
C GLU A 860 29.00 -19.99 -2.60
N GLY A 861 28.39 -21.08 -2.11
CA GLY A 861 28.80 -21.77 -0.88
C GLY A 861 28.00 -21.50 0.40
N GLU A 862 26.95 -20.66 0.39
CA GLU A 862 26.12 -20.39 1.59
C GLU A 862 24.69 -20.96 1.48
N THR A 863 24.20 -21.63 2.53
CA THR A 863 22.80 -22.06 2.63
C THR A 863 21.90 -20.86 2.93
N VAL A 864 20.90 -20.62 2.07
CA VAL A 864 19.95 -19.51 2.21
C VAL A 864 18.64 -20.00 2.82
N TYR A 865 18.11 -19.21 3.76
CA TYR A 865 16.88 -19.49 4.48
C TYR A 865 15.79 -18.47 4.18
N LYS A 866 14.54 -18.92 4.26
CA LYS A 866 13.34 -18.09 4.28
C LYS A 866 12.75 -18.08 5.68
N LEU A 867 12.43 -16.91 6.22
CA LEU A 867 11.75 -16.81 7.52
C LEU A 867 10.26 -17.14 7.37
N CYS A 868 9.81 -18.28 7.91
CA CYS A 868 8.41 -18.70 7.88
C CYS A 868 7.58 -17.98 8.94
N GLY A 869 8.13 -17.83 10.14
CA GLY A 869 7.59 -16.96 11.19
C GLY A 869 7.82 -17.47 12.61
N VAL A 870 7.09 -16.89 13.57
CA VAL A 870 7.28 -17.11 15.00
C VAL A 870 6.48 -18.32 15.45
N ALA A 871 7.06 -19.19 16.28
CA ALA A 871 6.38 -20.34 16.85
C ALA A 871 6.33 -20.30 18.37
N TYR A 872 5.23 -20.78 18.93
CA TYR A 872 5.14 -21.20 20.32
C TYR A 872 5.56 -22.66 20.42
N VAL A 873 6.49 -22.98 21.30
CA VAL A 873 7.01 -24.36 21.48
C VAL A 873 6.95 -24.73 22.95
N ALA A 874 6.22 -25.81 23.24
CA ALA A 874 6.00 -26.29 24.59
C ALA A 874 7.33 -26.51 25.33
N GLY A 875 7.46 -25.89 26.50
CA GLY A 875 8.60 -26.09 27.39
C GLY A 875 9.90 -25.37 27.03
N ILE A 876 9.91 -24.42 26.08
CA ILE A 876 11.10 -23.58 25.80
C ILE A 876 10.78 -22.09 25.65
N MET A 877 9.56 -21.69 26.06
CA MET A 877 9.08 -20.31 25.90
C MET A 877 9.62 -19.34 26.97
N ASP A 878 10.24 -19.85 28.04
CA ASP A 878 10.74 -19.07 29.17
C ASP A 878 12.26 -18.81 29.10
N GLY A 879 12.90 -19.05 27.95
CA GLY A 879 14.32 -18.72 27.71
C GLY A 879 15.31 -19.72 28.30
N GLU A 880 14.83 -20.59 29.18
CA GLU A 880 15.50 -21.76 29.77
C GLU A 880 16.35 -22.59 28.83
N ILE A 881 15.93 -22.77 27.58
CA ILE A 881 16.74 -23.54 26.61
C ILE A 881 18.05 -22.84 26.26
N VAL A 882 18.12 -21.51 26.27
CA VAL A 882 19.37 -20.80 26.01
C VAL A 882 20.26 -20.84 27.25
N ASP A 883 19.67 -20.64 28.43
CA ASP A 883 20.42 -20.69 29.69
C ASP A 883 21.03 -22.08 29.94
N GLU A 884 20.33 -23.16 29.60
CA GLU A 884 20.83 -24.53 29.80
C GLU A 884 21.67 -25.04 28.62
N VAL A 885 21.37 -24.69 27.37
CA VAL A 885 22.03 -25.30 26.20
C VAL A 885 23.19 -24.45 25.69
N TYR A 886 23.01 -23.12 25.61
CA TYR A 886 24.03 -22.24 25.06
C TYR A 886 25.06 -21.83 26.12
N CYS A 887 24.62 -21.44 27.32
CA CYS A 887 25.55 -21.02 28.38
C CYS A 887 26.37 -22.19 28.96
N GLU A 888 25.95 -23.44 28.74
CA GLU A 888 26.71 -24.64 29.10
C GLU A 888 27.55 -25.21 27.94
N ASP A 889 27.68 -24.47 26.82
CA ASP A 889 28.43 -24.87 25.62
C ASP A 889 28.00 -26.24 25.04
N LEU A 890 26.71 -26.58 25.14
CA LEU A 890 26.17 -27.86 24.66
C LEU A 890 25.82 -27.84 23.16
N GLU A 891 25.60 -26.66 22.58
CA GLU A 891 25.39 -26.40 21.15
C GLU A 891 26.03 -25.08 20.73
N ASP A 892 26.65 -25.08 19.55
CA ASP A 892 27.19 -23.87 18.93
C ASP A 892 26.07 -23.03 18.28
N ASP A 893 26.22 -21.71 18.29
CA ASP A 893 25.36 -20.82 17.52
C ASP A 893 25.67 -20.89 16.02
N VAL A 894 24.64 -20.66 15.22
CA VAL A 894 24.73 -20.67 13.75
C VAL A 894 24.37 -19.29 13.21
N VAL A 895 25.11 -18.83 12.20
CA VAL A 895 24.75 -17.65 11.40
C VAL A 895 23.83 -18.10 10.26
N TYR A 896 22.58 -17.65 10.31
CA TYR A 896 21.58 -17.88 9.27
C TYR A 896 21.59 -16.73 8.26
N VAL A 897 21.68 -17.08 6.97
CA VAL A 897 21.54 -16.14 5.84
C VAL A 897 20.09 -16.17 5.38
N VAL A 898 19.32 -15.12 5.70
CA VAL A 898 17.88 -15.05 5.43
C VAL A 898 17.61 -14.09 4.28
N ARG A 899 16.85 -14.53 3.27
CA ARG A 899 16.40 -13.72 2.14
C ARG A 899 14.89 -13.64 2.03
#